data_AF-A0A061AWP6-F1
#
_entry.id   AF-A0A061AWP6-F1
#
_cell.length_a   1.000
_cell.length_b   1.000
_cell.length_c   1.000
_cell.angle_alpha   90.00
_cell.angle_beta   90.00
_cell.angle_gamma   90.00
#
_symmetry.space_group_name_H-M   'P 1'
#
loop_
_entity.id
_entity.type
_entity.pdbx_description
1 polymer ?
#
loop_
_entity_poly.entity_id
_entity_poly.type
_entity_poly.pdbx_seq_one_letter_code
_entity_poly.pdbx_strand_id
1 'polypeptide(L)'
;MTDIVYRSRRALKVGQLERYVISYEPLADEALAAVAGGHSLWLRVRNVEPLPFRAAFLRGPFIIYCDVRSAEYDHHKATFVTADQPQYEPNLSPGQSFYAELPMHTIKTRYVWIVDVISQIIFSSATDVGFELMIARSRDALNVKDFEKLGSFDSRLTVNRRDTMDLWNLPQHVPGKKTHLVVLTHGLHSNTGADMFYLKEQLDSIAEKTGEDLIVRGFHGNACKTEKGIKYLGSKLAEHIVDELYNEDIAQISFIGHSLGGLIQTFAIAYLEINFPWFFQKVQPTNFITIASPLLGIVTDNPVYVKAALSFGIVGRTGQDLGLEADGGEEPLLKVLPTGPTHKILKRFKNRTLYANAVNDGIVPLYTSALLYLDWKGLDTVMKTQKRRGSSTVTQDQAGDKTGVIPNKIDEDIITKTTKSVMGPLQKAMALLAPNAQTNEGNDEAGVISDDGKKFFPKTSMIESAASILLPPLPPTKFINDPESREPVIVHDRVYTEEDIPQRTIRKKTFMQSLDPIAPFEDIEAEIAREWHKGMTWRKVLVNLQPDAHNNIIVRRRFANAFGWPVVDHLVENHFSEIYTDSELTVPVADGDSVSEDEHLDEMKSIMDRDSIRRDNAKLDLKEDEMAIDMKSHWVNQVREESLFDVGATGMLTNINDLFDTFKNWGMNAAGMTDEAAEMTLDRTLKTDDLGDGFNV
;
A
#
# COMPACT_ATOMS: atom_id res chain seq x y z
N MET A 1 43.88 -11.37 -11.31
CA MET A 1 42.70 -10.55 -11.65
C MET A 1 41.79 -10.57 -10.44
N THR A 2 41.22 -9.44 -10.04
CA THR A 2 40.24 -9.42 -8.95
C THR A 2 38.94 -10.05 -9.46
N ASP A 3 38.42 -11.06 -8.76
CA ASP A 3 37.15 -11.73 -9.10
C ASP A 3 35.91 -10.82 -8.94
N ILE A 4 36.10 -9.64 -8.35
CA ILE A 4 35.08 -8.58 -8.23
C ILE A 4 34.93 -7.87 -9.58
N VAL A 5 33.71 -7.85 -10.09
CA VAL A 5 33.36 -7.26 -11.40
C VAL A 5 32.61 -5.94 -11.26
N TYR A 6 31.97 -5.67 -10.12
CA TYR A 6 31.31 -4.40 -9.85
C TYR A 6 31.24 -4.08 -8.36
N ARG A 7 31.30 -2.79 -8.01
CA ARG A 7 31.03 -2.30 -6.65
C ARG A 7 30.43 -0.90 -6.64
N SER A 8 29.40 -0.69 -5.83
CA SER A 8 28.86 0.64 -5.51
C SER A 8 28.57 0.78 -4.01
N ARG A 9 28.63 2.03 -3.52
CA ARG A 9 28.16 2.44 -2.19
C ARG A 9 27.20 3.60 -2.33
N ARG A 10 26.06 3.49 -1.64
CA ARG A 10 24.94 4.42 -1.73
C ARG A 10 24.25 4.54 -0.38
N ALA A 11 23.32 5.47 -0.27
CA ALA A 11 22.49 5.65 0.90
C ALA A 11 21.06 6.00 0.48
N LEU A 12 20.07 5.54 1.25
CA LEU A 12 18.66 5.76 0.98
C LEU A 12 18.02 6.53 2.13
N LYS A 13 17.21 7.53 1.82
CA LYS A 13 16.34 8.24 2.77
C LYS A 13 14.94 7.62 2.82
N VAL A 14 14.06 8.17 3.65
CA VAL A 14 12.63 7.80 3.67
C VAL A 14 12.03 7.83 2.26
N GLY A 15 11.32 6.75 1.92
CA GLY A 15 10.65 6.57 0.64
C GLY A 15 11.54 6.50 -0.59
N GLN A 16 12.86 6.34 -0.40
CA GLN A 16 13.78 6.12 -1.50
C GLN A 16 14.01 4.62 -1.76
N LEU A 17 14.12 4.31 -3.04
CA LEU A 17 14.65 3.08 -3.58
C LEU A 17 15.65 3.34 -4.71
N GLU A 18 16.56 2.40 -4.90
CA GLU A 18 17.43 2.33 -6.07
C GLU A 18 17.24 0.98 -6.77
N ARG A 19 17.01 1.05 -8.09
CA ARG A 19 16.95 -0.12 -8.99
C ARG A 19 18.24 -0.25 -9.76
N TYR A 20 18.83 -1.44 -9.73
CA TYR A 20 19.97 -1.81 -10.56
C TYR A 20 19.52 -2.79 -11.63
N VAL A 21 19.57 -2.37 -12.89
CA VAL A 21 19.38 -3.23 -14.06
C VAL A 21 20.76 -3.70 -14.51
N ILE A 22 21.07 -4.95 -14.17
CA ILE A 22 22.37 -5.58 -14.42
C ILE A 22 22.27 -6.39 -15.70
N SER A 23 23.06 -6.03 -16.72
CA SER A 23 23.19 -6.76 -17.98
C SER A 23 24.58 -7.39 -18.08
N TYR A 24 24.65 -8.68 -18.44
CA TYR A 24 25.92 -9.38 -18.66
C TYR A 24 25.93 -10.15 -19.99
N GLU A 25 27.02 -9.99 -20.75
CA GLU A 25 27.23 -10.63 -22.05
C GLU A 25 28.45 -11.57 -21.97
N PRO A 26 28.26 -12.87 -21.69
CA PRO A 26 29.38 -13.81 -21.57
C PRO A 26 30.05 -14.09 -22.91
N LEU A 27 31.30 -14.57 -22.84
CA LEU A 27 31.97 -15.15 -24.01
C LEU A 27 31.29 -16.46 -24.42
N ALA A 28 31.38 -16.85 -25.69
CA ALA A 28 30.73 -18.07 -26.20
C ALA A 28 31.12 -19.33 -25.43
N ASP A 29 32.41 -19.46 -25.07
CA ASP A 29 32.91 -20.59 -24.27
C ASP A 29 32.43 -20.54 -22.81
N GLU A 30 32.27 -19.33 -22.24
CA GLU A 30 31.73 -19.14 -20.90
C GLU A 30 30.23 -19.41 -20.84
N ALA A 31 29.46 -19.06 -21.87
CA ALA A 31 28.03 -19.36 -21.96
C ALA A 31 27.81 -20.88 -21.99
N LEU A 32 28.66 -21.62 -22.70
CA LEU A 32 28.61 -23.08 -22.74
C LEU A 32 29.04 -23.70 -21.40
N ALA A 33 30.08 -23.15 -20.76
CA ALA A 33 30.55 -23.60 -19.44
C ALA A 33 29.60 -23.24 -18.28
N ALA A 34 28.86 -22.13 -18.39
CA ALA A 34 27.84 -21.71 -17.43
C ALA A 34 26.70 -22.73 -17.37
N VAL A 35 26.24 -23.22 -18.53
CA VAL A 35 25.20 -24.26 -18.63
C VAL A 35 25.72 -25.64 -18.18
N ALA A 36 27.03 -25.89 -18.27
CA ALA A 36 27.66 -27.07 -17.69
C ALA A 36 27.85 -27.00 -16.15
N GLY A 37 27.30 -25.98 -15.50
CA GLY A 37 27.34 -25.79 -14.04
C GLY A 37 28.58 -25.06 -13.51
N GLY A 38 29.37 -24.43 -14.39
CA GLY A 38 30.70 -23.89 -14.05
C GLY A 38 30.79 -22.39 -13.76
N HIS A 39 29.80 -21.56 -14.11
CA HIS A 39 29.90 -20.10 -14.00
C HIS A 39 28.57 -19.41 -13.68
N SER A 40 28.50 -18.80 -12.50
CA SER A 40 27.44 -17.85 -12.11
C SER A 40 28.09 -16.59 -11.55
N LEU A 41 27.46 -15.43 -11.77
CA LEU A 41 27.81 -14.23 -11.02
C LEU A 41 27.14 -14.29 -9.65
N TRP A 42 27.75 -13.67 -8.66
CA TRP A 42 27.22 -13.56 -7.31
C TRP A 42 27.08 -12.10 -6.94
N LEU A 43 25.95 -11.77 -6.33
CA LEU A 43 25.62 -10.46 -5.80
C LEU A 43 25.72 -10.47 -4.27
N ARG A 44 26.27 -9.40 -3.69
CA ARG A 44 26.10 -9.06 -2.27
C ARG A 44 25.49 -7.68 -2.13
N VAL A 45 24.45 -7.55 -1.34
CA VAL A 45 23.96 -6.27 -0.80
C VAL A 45 24.22 -6.24 0.69
N ARG A 46 25.00 -5.28 1.16
CA ARG A 46 25.37 -5.12 2.57
C ARG A 46 24.84 -3.82 3.11
N ASN A 47 24.09 -3.89 4.21
CA ASN A 47 23.78 -2.71 5.00
C ASN A 47 25.05 -2.28 5.76
N VAL A 48 25.57 -1.09 5.45
CA VAL A 48 26.85 -0.61 6.01
C VAL A 48 26.68 0.18 7.31
N GLU A 49 25.46 0.28 7.82
CA GLU A 49 25.22 0.96 9.09
C GLU A 49 25.91 0.24 10.25
N PRO A 50 26.39 1.00 11.26
CA PRO A 50 27.02 0.44 12.44
C PRO A 50 26.11 -0.53 13.21
N LEU A 51 26.67 -1.62 13.72
CA LEU A 51 25.92 -2.62 14.51
C LEU A 51 25.11 -2.03 15.68
N PRO A 52 25.58 -0.99 16.42
CA PRO A 52 24.78 -0.37 17.48
C PRO A 52 23.42 0.18 17.02
N PHE A 53 23.27 0.54 15.73
CA PHE A 53 22.01 1.04 15.19
C PHE A 53 20.92 -0.04 15.10
N ARG A 54 21.24 -1.31 15.34
CA ARG A 54 20.23 -2.36 15.54
C ARG A 54 19.32 -2.10 16.75
N ALA A 55 19.83 -1.39 17.77
CA ALA A 55 19.07 -1.06 18.98
C ALA A 55 18.31 0.27 18.88
N ALA A 56 18.52 1.07 17.82
CA ALA A 56 17.97 2.41 17.65
C ALA A 56 16.52 2.42 17.09
N PHE A 57 15.64 1.58 17.66
CA PHE A 57 14.26 1.37 17.20
C PHE A 57 13.43 2.66 17.04
N LEU A 58 13.72 3.70 17.83
CA LEU A 58 12.93 4.93 17.89
C LEU A 58 13.18 5.93 16.74
N ARG A 59 14.29 5.84 15.98
CA ARG A 59 14.60 6.77 14.86
C ARG A 59 14.20 6.25 13.46
N GLY A 60 13.45 5.15 13.41
CA GLY A 60 13.11 4.46 12.18
C GLY A 60 14.18 3.43 11.85
N PRO A 61 13.81 2.16 11.64
CA PRO A 61 14.79 1.10 11.53
C PRO A 61 15.71 1.38 10.34
N PHE A 62 17.02 1.40 10.59
CA PHE A 62 18.09 1.42 9.58
C PHE A 62 18.12 0.10 8.81
N ILE A 63 16.95 -0.37 8.37
CA ILE A 63 16.69 -1.64 7.72
C ILE A 63 16.39 -1.36 6.25
N ILE A 64 16.90 -2.24 5.41
CA ILE A 64 16.71 -2.21 3.98
C ILE A 64 15.88 -3.43 3.57
N TYR A 65 14.97 -3.26 2.63
CA TYR A 65 14.41 -4.35 1.85
C TYR A 65 15.24 -4.51 0.58
N CYS A 66 15.56 -5.74 0.19
CA CYS A 66 16.28 -6.01 -1.05
C CYS A 66 15.66 -7.20 -1.77
N ASP A 67 15.52 -7.11 -3.10
CA ASP A 67 15.17 -8.26 -3.94
C ASP A 67 16.00 -8.32 -5.22
N VAL A 68 16.10 -9.54 -5.77
CA VAL A 68 16.82 -9.87 -6.99
C VAL A 68 15.94 -10.81 -7.81
N ARG A 69 15.76 -10.46 -9.08
CA ARG A 69 14.96 -11.25 -10.02
C ARG A 69 15.49 -11.15 -11.43
N SER A 70 15.17 -12.13 -12.27
CA SER A 70 15.35 -12.01 -13.72
C SER A 70 14.44 -10.91 -14.27
N ALA A 71 14.88 -10.20 -15.31
CA ALA A 71 14.01 -9.26 -16.03
C ALA A 71 12.82 -9.97 -16.73
N GLU A 72 12.92 -11.29 -16.92
CA GLU A 72 11.88 -12.14 -17.50
C GLU A 72 10.89 -12.68 -16.45
N TYR A 73 11.13 -12.42 -15.16
CA TYR A 73 10.24 -12.88 -14.10
C TYR A 73 8.87 -12.21 -14.20
N ASP A 74 7.82 -13.02 -14.17
CA ASP A 74 6.43 -12.61 -14.30
C ASP A 74 5.60 -13.39 -13.29
N HIS A 75 4.98 -12.71 -12.33
CA HIS A 75 4.23 -13.38 -11.27
C HIS A 75 2.92 -14.02 -11.77
N HIS A 76 2.54 -13.83 -13.03
CA HIS A 76 1.44 -14.54 -13.68
C HIS A 76 1.89 -15.84 -14.35
N LYS A 77 3.18 -16.16 -14.36
CA LYS A 77 3.74 -17.37 -14.99
C LYS A 77 4.39 -18.28 -13.96
N ALA A 78 4.19 -19.58 -14.15
CA ALA A 78 4.80 -20.57 -13.28
C ALA A 78 6.33 -20.62 -13.47
N THR A 79 7.08 -20.52 -12.38
CA THR A 79 8.55 -20.55 -12.36
C THR A 79 9.04 -21.81 -11.64
N PHE A 80 9.18 -22.90 -12.40
CA PHE A 80 9.57 -24.20 -11.83
C PHE A 80 11.07 -24.37 -11.63
N VAL A 81 11.88 -23.67 -12.41
CA VAL A 81 13.33 -23.78 -12.33
C VAL A 81 13.83 -22.98 -11.14
N THR A 82 14.46 -23.66 -10.17
CA THR A 82 14.89 -23.04 -8.90
C THR A 82 15.80 -21.82 -9.09
N ALA A 83 16.65 -21.84 -10.11
CA ALA A 83 17.53 -20.73 -10.41
C ALA A 83 16.78 -19.48 -10.94
N ASP A 84 15.68 -19.65 -11.67
CA ASP A 84 14.88 -18.52 -12.15
C ASP A 84 13.99 -17.91 -11.05
N GLN A 85 13.92 -18.54 -9.87
CA GLN A 85 13.11 -18.06 -8.75
C GLN A 85 13.72 -16.79 -8.14
N PRO A 86 12.89 -15.77 -7.85
CA PRO A 86 13.37 -14.53 -7.24
C PRO A 86 13.86 -14.78 -5.81
N GLN A 87 14.86 -14.01 -5.39
CA GLN A 87 15.42 -14.05 -4.05
C GLN A 87 15.26 -12.67 -3.39
N TYR A 88 14.92 -12.64 -2.12
CA TYR A 88 14.74 -11.37 -1.40
C TYR A 88 15.08 -11.50 0.08
N GLU A 89 15.50 -10.38 0.67
CA GLU A 89 15.70 -10.21 2.10
C GLU A 89 14.74 -9.10 2.57
N PRO A 90 13.69 -9.46 3.34
CA PRO A 90 12.71 -8.49 3.77
C PRO A 90 13.26 -7.49 4.78
N ASN A 91 14.25 -7.86 5.62
CA ASN A 91 14.70 -7.06 6.75
C ASN A 91 16.23 -7.05 6.91
N LEU A 92 16.94 -6.50 5.91
CA LEU A 92 18.40 -6.39 5.93
C LEU A 92 18.87 -5.38 6.98
N SER A 93 19.25 -5.88 8.16
CA SER A 93 19.60 -5.10 9.34
C SER A 93 21.03 -4.51 9.27
N PRO A 94 21.38 -3.48 10.09
CA PRO A 94 22.72 -2.91 10.13
C PRO A 94 23.83 -3.97 10.23
N GLY A 95 24.85 -3.85 9.39
CA GLY A 95 25.96 -4.78 9.27
C GLY A 95 25.65 -6.15 8.64
N GLN A 96 24.39 -6.46 8.32
CA GLN A 96 23.99 -7.70 7.65
C GLN A 96 24.29 -7.63 6.15
N SER A 97 24.49 -8.80 5.53
CA SER A 97 24.67 -8.93 4.09
C SER A 97 23.70 -9.97 3.53
N PHE A 98 23.03 -9.61 2.43
CA PHE A 98 22.24 -10.49 1.59
C PHE A 98 23.09 -10.94 0.41
N TYR A 99 23.04 -12.23 0.08
CA TYR A 99 23.76 -12.83 -1.03
C TYR A 99 22.76 -13.50 -1.97
N ALA A 100 22.91 -13.26 -3.27
CA ALA A 100 22.10 -13.90 -4.29
C ALA A 100 23.00 -14.38 -5.43
N GLU A 101 22.71 -15.57 -5.94
CA GLU A 101 23.27 -16.04 -7.21
C GLU A 101 22.54 -15.35 -8.37
N LEU A 102 23.28 -14.97 -9.41
CA LEU A 102 22.77 -14.46 -10.69
C LEU A 102 22.95 -15.58 -11.72
N PRO A 103 21.94 -16.44 -11.91
CA PRO A 103 22.12 -17.69 -12.61
C PRO A 103 22.18 -17.51 -14.12
N MET A 104 23.05 -18.31 -14.74
CA MET A 104 23.26 -18.36 -16.19
C MET A 104 23.06 -19.78 -16.75
N HIS A 105 22.08 -20.50 -16.22
CA HIS A 105 21.85 -21.93 -16.52
C HIS A 105 21.24 -22.23 -17.90
N THR A 106 20.78 -21.20 -18.61
CA THR A 106 20.21 -21.30 -19.96
C THR A 106 21.12 -20.54 -20.90
N ILE A 107 21.45 -21.08 -22.07
CA ILE A 107 22.36 -20.41 -23.02
C ILE A 107 21.66 -19.16 -23.57
N LYS A 108 22.18 -17.99 -23.19
CA LYS A 108 21.71 -16.68 -23.70
C LYS A 108 22.92 -15.84 -24.10
N THR A 109 22.73 -14.99 -25.10
CA THR A 109 23.74 -13.99 -25.49
C THR A 109 23.83 -12.84 -24.49
N ARG A 110 22.74 -12.58 -23.77
CA ARG A 110 22.64 -11.53 -22.76
C ARG A 110 21.73 -11.98 -21.62
N TYR A 111 22.18 -11.75 -20.40
CA TYR A 111 21.41 -11.96 -19.18
C TYR A 111 21.07 -10.63 -18.55
N VAL A 112 19.85 -10.47 -18.04
CA VAL A 112 19.40 -9.24 -17.40
C VAL A 112 18.73 -9.56 -16.07
N TRP A 113 19.26 -8.97 -15.00
CA TRP A 113 18.70 -9.06 -13.65
C TRP A 113 18.31 -7.68 -13.15
N ILE A 114 17.26 -7.64 -12.34
CA ILE A 114 16.78 -6.45 -11.66
C ILE A 114 17.02 -6.65 -10.16
N VAL A 115 17.69 -5.68 -9.54
CA VAL A 115 17.89 -5.62 -8.10
C VAL A 115 17.26 -4.35 -7.58
N ASP A 116 16.28 -4.47 -6.68
CA ASP A 116 15.70 -3.32 -6.00
C ASP A 116 16.23 -3.27 -4.56
N VAL A 117 16.72 -2.11 -4.14
CA VAL A 117 17.17 -1.83 -2.77
C VAL A 117 16.33 -0.68 -2.23
N ILE A 118 15.57 -0.92 -1.16
CA ILE A 118 14.50 -0.03 -0.70
C ILE A 118 14.68 0.31 0.78
N SER A 119 14.57 1.60 1.11
CA SER A 119 14.58 2.08 2.50
C SER A 119 13.32 1.68 3.24
N GLN A 120 13.46 1.24 4.50
CA GLN A 120 12.33 1.05 5.42
C GLN A 120 12.21 2.15 6.48
N ILE A 121 12.88 3.29 6.27
CA ILE A 121 12.71 4.48 7.12
C ILE A 121 11.30 5.03 6.92
N ILE A 122 10.65 5.38 8.04
CA ILE A 122 9.25 5.86 8.04
C ILE A 122 9.10 7.22 8.75
N PHE A 123 9.90 7.49 9.78
CA PHE A 123 9.69 8.60 10.72
C PHE A 123 10.73 9.72 10.65
N SER A 124 11.66 9.67 9.68
CA SER A 124 12.71 10.67 9.57
C SER A 124 13.05 10.97 8.12
N SER A 125 12.96 12.24 7.76
CA SER A 125 13.46 12.78 6.48
C SER A 125 14.94 13.16 6.53
N ALA A 126 15.52 13.26 7.73
CA ALA A 126 16.92 13.63 7.96
C ALA A 126 17.85 12.40 7.94
N THR A 127 17.33 11.22 8.24
CA THR A 127 18.11 9.98 8.33
C THR A 127 18.30 9.34 6.96
N ASP A 128 19.50 8.83 6.71
CA ASP A 128 19.83 7.94 5.61
C ASP A 128 20.28 6.55 6.11
N VAL A 129 20.10 5.52 5.27
CA VAL A 129 20.62 4.17 5.49
C VAL A 129 21.58 3.80 4.36
N GLY A 130 22.85 3.65 4.70
CA GLY A 130 23.91 3.28 3.78
C GLY A 130 23.88 1.81 3.39
N PHE A 131 24.18 1.52 2.13
CA PHE A 131 24.43 0.17 1.65
C PHE A 131 25.57 0.08 0.63
N GLU A 132 26.10 -1.12 0.49
CA GLU A 132 27.10 -1.50 -0.51
C GLU A 132 26.54 -2.63 -1.38
N LEU A 133 26.63 -2.48 -2.69
CA LEU A 133 26.29 -3.52 -3.67
C LEU A 133 27.59 -3.98 -4.36
N MET A 134 27.83 -5.29 -4.37
CA MET A 134 28.99 -5.90 -5.02
C MET A 134 28.58 -7.05 -5.90
N ILE A 135 29.24 -7.19 -7.06
CA ILE A 135 29.08 -8.34 -7.95
C ILE A 135 30.46 -8.97 -8.17
N ALA A 136 30.55 -10.29 -8.08
CA ALA A 136 31.77 -11.05 -8.29
C ALA A 136 31.51 -12.36 -9.04
N ARG A 137 32.57 -13.00 -9.54
CA ARG A 137 32.51 -14.30 -10.23
C ARG A 137 32.37 -15.49 -9.29
N SER A 138 32.56 -15.28 -7.99
CA SER A 138 32.41 -16.31 -6.96
C SER A 138 31.85 -15.69 -5.68
N ARG A 139 31.19 -16.50 -4.86
CA ARG A 139 30.66 -16.05 -3.57
C ARG A 139 31.76 -15.60 -2.61
N ASP A 140 32.89 -16.30 -2.60
CA ASP A 140 34.01 -16.00 -1.70
C ASP A 140 34.67 -14.65 -2.01
N ALA A 141 34.74 -14.29 -3.29
CA ALA A 141 35.26 -12.99 -3.73
C ALA A 141 34.44 -11.79 -3.23
N LEU A 142 33.18 -11.99 -2.82
CA LEU A 142 32.36 -10.93 -2.23
C LEU A 142 32.79 -10.56 -0.81
N ASN A 143 33.60 -11.39 -0.13
CA ASN A 143 34.01 -11.19 1.26
C ASN A 143 35.35 -10.45 1.43
N VAL A 144 35.94 -9.96 0.34
CA VAL A 144 37.21 -9.21 0.37
C VAL A 144 37.04 -7.91 1.17
N LYS A 145 37.92 -7.69 2.16
CA LYS A 145 37.88 -6.51 3.05
C LYS A 145 38.55 -5.27 2.45
N ASP A 146 39.60 -5.47 1.67
CA ASP A 146 40.51 -4.38 1.23
C ASP A 146 40.32 -3.98 -0.24
N PHE A 147 39.12 -4.14 -0.80
CA PHE A 147 38.83 -3.69 -2.15
C PHE A 147 38.15 -2.32 -2.12
N GLU A 148 38.87 -1.25 -2.47
CA GLU A 148 38.36 0.13 -2.37
C GLU A 148 37.75 0.70 -3.65
N LYS A 149 38.07 0.14 -4.82
CA LYS A 149 37.60 0.67 -6.11
C LYS A 149 36.06 0.62 -6.21
N LEU A 150 35.49 1.60 -6.90
CA LEU A 150 34.06 1.70 -7.22
C LEU A 150 33.86 1.68 -8.74
N GLY A 151 32.69 1.23 -9.20
CA GLY A 151 32.32 1.14 -10.61
C GLY A 151 32.31 -0.29 -11.16
N SER A 152 32.27 -0.40 -12.48
CA SER A 152 32.39 -1.67 -13.20
C SER A 152 33.86 -1.94 -13.55
N PHE A 153 34.30 -3.18 -13.38
CA PHE A 153 35.66 -3.66 -13.66
C PHE A 153 35.69 -4.73 -14.76
N ASP A 154 34.54 -5.05 -15.34
CA ASP A 154 34.39 -5.99 -16.45
C ASP A 154 33.60 -5.31 -17.57
N SER A 155 34.17 -5.23 -18.77
CA SER A 155 33.54 -4.57 -19.92
C SER A 155 32.28 -5.30 -20.42
N ARG A 156 32.10 -6.55 -20.03
CA ARG A 156 30.92 -7.36 -20.37
C ARG A 156 29.74 -7.14 -19.43
N LEU A 157 29.97 -6.42 -18.33
CA LEU A 157 28.98 -6.12 -17.32
C LEU A 157 28.57 -4.65 -17.41
N THR A 158 27.31 -4.42 -17.75
CA THR A 158 26.68 -3.10 -17.71
C THR A 158 25.72 -3.04 -16.53
N VAL A 159 25.90 -2.08 -15.63
CA VAL A 159 24.99 -1.84 -14.50
C VAL A 159 24.34 -0.48 -14.67
N ASN A 160 23.06 -0.46 -15.02
CA ASN A 160 22.26 0.76 -15.11
C ASN A 160 21.50 0.97 -13.80
N ARG A 161 21.85 2.01 -13.07
CA ARG A 161 21.20 2.38 -11.81
C ARG A 161 20.15 3.46 -12.08
N ARG A 162 18.95 3.25 -11.57
CA ARG A 162 17.85 4.23 -11.54
C ARG A 162 17.48 4.52 -10.10
N ASP A 163 17.43 5.80 -9.75
CA ASP A 163 16.94 6.21 -8.43
C ASP A 163 15.40 6.30 -8.41
N THR A 164 14.84 6.75 -7.28
CA THR A 164 13.40 6.86 -7.11
C THR A 164 12.78 7.83 -8.12
N MET A 165 13.40 8.99 -8.35
CA MET A 165 12.84 9.98 -9.26
C MET A 165 12.97 9.53 -10.72
N ASP A 166 14.05 8.86 -11.09
CA ASP A 166 14.18 8.22 -12.41
C ASP A 166 13.02 7.26 -12.68
N LEU A 167 12.64 6.47 -11.67
CA LEU A 167 11.58 5.47 -11.80
C LEU A 167 10.17 6.08 -11.79
N TRP A 168 9.95 7.15 -11.02
CA TRP A 168 8.65 7.84 -10.93
C TRP A 168 8.38 8.79 -12.10
N ASN A 169 9.43 9.29 -12.76
CA ASN A 169 9.30 10.16 -13.93
C ASN A 169 9.13 9.40 -15.26
N LEU A 170 9.25 8.07 -15.23
CA LEU A 170 8.97 7.19 -16.37
C LEU A 170 7.56 6.59 -16.26
N PRO A 171 6.85 6.31 -17.38
CA PRO A 171 7.13 6.84 -18.71
C PRO A 171 7.01 8.38 -18.73
N GLN A 172 7.71 9.02 -19.68
CA GLN A 172 7.61 10.46 -19.89
C GLN A 172 6.36 10.79 -20.70
N HIS A 173 5.83 11.99 -20.44
CA HIS A 173 4.75 12.56 -21.22
C HIS A 173 5.13 12.72 -22.69
N VAL A 174 4.22 12.37 -23.60
CA VAL A 174 4.38 12.59 -25.04
C VAL A 174 3.58 13.83 -25.43
N PRO A 175 4.23 14.97 -25.73
CA PRO A 175 3.52 16.21 -26.02
C PRO A 175 2.53 16.07 -27.18
N GLY A 176 1.32 16.63 -27.01
CA GLY A 176 0.25 16.62 -28.00
C GLY A 176 -0.60 15.36 -28.03
N LYS A 177 -0.32 14.36 -27.20
CA LYS A 177 -1.18 13.17 -27.01
C LYS A 177 -2.03 13.35 -25.76
N LYS A 178 -3.34 13.12 -25.86
CA LYS A 178 -4.23 13.20 -24.70
C LYS A 178 -3.87 12.12 -23.68
N THR A 179 -3.61 12.56 -22.46
CA THR A 179 -3.06 11.72 -21.40
C THR A 179 -4.05 11.55 -20.25
N HIS A 180 -4.04 10.35 -19.67
CA HIS A 180 -4.72 10.01 -18.42
C HIS A 180 -3.73 10.04 -17.25
N LEU A 181 -3.88 11.03 -16.38
CA LEU A 181 -3.10 11.16 -15.15
C LEU A 181 -3.66 10.24 -14.06
N VAL A 182 -2.84 9.38 -13.47
CA VAL A 182 -3.18 8.60 -12.28
C VAL A 182 -2.36 9.09 -11.09
N VAL A 183 -3.04 9.55 -10.04
CA VAL A 183 -2.41 10.08 -8.83
C VAL A 183 -2.45 9.03 -7.72
N LEU A 184 -1.29 8.58 -7.27
CA LEU A 184 -1.13 7.67 -6.13
C LEU A 184 -0.87 8.47 -4.84
N THR A 185 -1.51 8.10 -3.74
CA THR A 185 -1.31 8.74 -2.43
C THR A 185 -1.22 7.72 -1.31
N HIS A 186 -0.14 7.82 -0.51
CA HIS A 186 0.17 6.90 0.58
C HIS A 186 -0.64 7.17 1.86
N GLY A 187 -0.63 6.17 2.76
CA GLY A 187 -1.25 6.24 4.09
C GLY A 187 -0.40 6.90 5.18
N LEU A 188 -0.91 6.85 6.42
CA LEU A 188 -0.19 7.31 7.61
C LEU A 188 1.12 6.51 7.78
N HIS A 189 2.23 7.19 8.12
CA HIS A 189 3.53 6.52 8.35
C HIS A 189 3.99 5.65 7.16
N SER A 190 3.74 6.15 5.95
CA SER A 190 4.16 5.55 4.69
C SER A 190 4.78 6.65 3.81
N ASN A 191 5.05 6.32 2.54
CA ASN A 191 5.61 7.23 1.56
C ASN A 191 5.14 6.84 0.16
N THR A 192 5.05 7.80 -0.75
CA THR A 192 4.71 7.52 -2.15
C THR A 192 5.83 6.74 -2.83
N GLY A 193 7.08 7.20 -2.69
CA GLY A 193 8.20 6.78 -3.53
C GLY A 193 8.51 5.28 -3.53
N ALA A 194 8.46 4.63 -2.37
CA ALA A 194 8.77 3.21 -2.22
C ALA A 194 7.53 2.35 -1.95
N ASP A 195 6.62 2.81 -1.09
CA ASP A 195 5.51 1.95 -0.63
C ASP A 195 4.37 1.84 -1.65
N MET A 196 4.19 2.83 -2.53
CA MET A 196 3.22 2.79 -3.62
C MET A 196 3.83 2.33 -4.96
N PHE A 197 5.13 2.02 -4.97
CA PHE A 197 5.87 1.81 -6.22
C PHE A 197 5.47 0.53 -6.96
N TYR A 198 5.11 -0.54 -6.25
CA TYR A 198 4.64 -1.77 -6.90
C TYR A 198 3.36 -1.50 -7.71
N LEU A 199 2.37 -0.83 -7.11
CA LEU A 199 1.14 -0.45 -7.78
C LEU A 199 1.42 0.46 -8.99
N LYS A 200 2.33 1.42 -8.84
CA LYS A 200 2.80 2.27 -9.95
C LYS A 200 3.33 1.44 -11.11
N GLU A 201 4.19 0.47 -10.83
CA GLU A 201 4.78 -0.40 -11.86
C GLU A 201 3.73 -1.28 -12.55
N GLN A 202 2.72 -1.78 -11.82
CA GLN A 202 1.64 -2.55 -12.45
C GLN A 202 0.75 -1.69 -13.35
N LEU A 203 0.50 -0.43 -12.97
CA LEU A 203 -0.21 0.54 -13.80
C LEU A 203 0.57 0.92 -15.07
N ASP A 204 1.88 1.11 -14.98
CA ASP A 204 2.70 1.34 -16.19
C ASP A 204 2.70 0.11 -17.10
N SER A 205 2.81 -1.09 -16.51
CA SER A 205 2.85 -2.36 -17.23
C SER A 205 1.55 -2.61 -18.00
N ILE A 206 0.38 -2.33 -17.41
CA ILE A 206 -0.88 -2.45 -18.14
C ILE A 206 -0.99 -1.40 -19.25
N ALA A 207 -0.54 -0.17 -19.01
CA ALA A 207 -0.58 0.90 -19.99
C ALA A 207 0.30 0.58 -21.21
N GLU A 208 1.48 0.00 -20.99
CA GLU A 208 2.35 -0.49 -22.07
C GLU A 208 1.68 -1.61 -22.88
N LYS A 209 0.96 -2.52 -22.20
CA LYS A 209 0.24 -3.63 -22.85
C LYS A 209 -0.99 -3.16 -23.64
N THR A 210 -1.74 -2.18 -23.13
CA THR A 210 -2.95 -1.66 -23.77
C THR A 210 -2.68 -0.56 -24.79
N GLY A 211 -1.50 0.08 -24.72
CA GLY A 211 -1.15 1.25 -25.53
C GLY A 211 -1.79 2.55 -25.04
N GLU A 212 -2.44 2.53 -23.88
CA GLU A 212 -3.06 3.72 -23.28
C GLU A 212 -2.00 4.76 -22.89
N ASP A 213 -2.34 6.03 -23.07
CA ASP A 213 -1.48 7.14 -22.66
C ASP A 213 -1.68 7.45 -21.18
N LEU A 214 -1.15 6.59 -20.33
CA LEU A 214 -1.31 6.66 -18.89
C LEU A 214 -0.03 7.13 -18.23
N ILE A 215 -0.14 8.16 -17.39
CA ILE A 215 0.95 8.71 -16.60
C ILE A 215 0.64 8.54 -15.12
N VAL A 216 1.42 7.71 -14.43
CA VAL A 216 1.28 7.53 -12.97
C VAL A 216 2.24 8.45 -12.23
N ARG A 217 1.71 9.26 -11.32
CA ARG A 217 2.46 10.19 -10.49
C ARG A 217 1.95 10.18 -9.05
N GLY A 218 2.70 10.79 -8.16
CA GLY A 218 2.28 10.93 -6.77
C GLY A 218 3.13 11.95 -6.04
N PHE A 219 2.57 12.54 -4.98
CA PHE A 219 3.23 13.58 -4.24
C PHE A 219 4.10 12.99 -3.11
N HIS A 220 5.40 13.25 -3.18
CA HIS A 220 6.37 12.73 -2.20
C HIS A 220 6.46 13.62 -0.93
N GLY A 221 6.01 14.88 -1.02
CA GLY A 221 6.18 15.89 0.01
C GLY A 221 5.37 15.67 1.30
N ASN A 222 4.45 14.70 1.31
CA ASN A 222 3.64 14.30 2.46
C ASN A 222 4.34 13.27 3.39
N ALA A 223 5.43 12.65 2.94
CA ALA A 223 6.20 11.73 3.78
C ALA A 223 6.70 12.45 5.04
N CYS A 224 6.58 11.78 6.20
CA CYS A 224 6.93 12.31 7.53
C CYS A 224 6.20 13.62 7.93
N LYS A 225 5.07 13.96 7.29
CA LYS A 225 4.23 15.12 7.66
C LYS A 225 2.78 14.74 7.90
N THR A 226 2.50 13.44 7.94
CA THR A 226 1.14 12.89 8.00
C THR A 226 0.39 13.27 9.26
N GLU A 227 1.05 13.77 10.29
CA GLU A 227 0.48 14.33 11.51
C GLU A 227 -0.20 15.68 11.29
N LYS A 228 0.11 16.42 10.21
CA LYS A 228 -0.37 17.79 9.95
C LYS A 228 -1.85 17.90 9.55
N GLY A 229 -2.57 16.80 9.48
CA GLY A 229 -4.01 16.79 9.18
C GLY A 229 -4.34 16.63 7.70
N ILE A 230 -5.56 16.17 7.44
CA ILE A 230 -6.03 15.84 6.08
C ILE A 230 -6.06 17.08 5.19
N LYS A 231 -6.46 18.24 5.73
CA LYS A 231 -6.53 19.51 4.97
C LYS A 231 -5.15 19.96 4.47
N TYR A 232 -4.15 19.94 5.34
CA TYR A 232 -2.78 20.31 4.98
C TYR A 232 -2.24 19.37 3.89
N LEU A 233 -2.38 18.06 4.08
CA LEU A 233 -1.84 17.07 3.16
C LEU A 233 -2.54 17.11 1.79
N GLY A 234 -3.86 17.33 1.78
CA GLY A 234 -4.66 17.36 0.56
C GLY A 234 -4.51 18.68 -0.20
N SER A 235 -4.35 19.82 0.48
CA SER A 235 -4.02 21.09 -0.20
C SER A 235 -2.66 21.02 -0.89
N LYS A 236 -1.63 20.48 -0.24
CA LYS A 236 -0.31 20.27 -0.87
C LYS A 236 -0.35 19.30 -2.04
N LEU A 237 -1.16 18.26 -1.96
CA LEU A 237 -1.39 17.37 -3.10
C LEU A 237 -2.07 18.10 -4.27
N ALA A 238 -3.11 18.91 -3.99
CA ALA A 238 -3.83 19.66 -5.02
C ALA A 238 -2.94 20.71 -5.71
N GLU A 239 -2.17 21.49 -4.93
CA GLU A 239 -1.18 22.43 -5.45
C GLU A 239 -0.17 21.70 -6.35
N HIS A 240 0.39 20.57 -5.91
CA HIS A 240 1.33 19.77 -6.71
C HIS A 240 0.71 19.27 -8.03
N ILE A 241 -0.56 18.84 -8.01
CA ILE A 241 -1.27 18.42 -9.24
C ILE A 241 -1.34 19.57 -10.24
N VAL A 242 -1.68 20.77 -9.80
CA VAL A 242 -1.84 21.94 -10.68
C VAL A 242 -0.50 22.51 -11.14
N ASP A 243 0.45 22.63 -10.22
CA ASP A 243 1.70 23.35 -10.46
C ASP A 243 2.76 22.49 -11.17
N GLU A 244 2.78 21.17 -10.93
CA GLU A 244 3.83 20.28 -11.42
C GLU A 244 3.34 19.17 -12.36
N LEU A 245 2.10 18.67 -12.19
CA LEU A 245 1.61 17.52 -12.97
C LEU A 245 0.69 17.91 -14.13
N TYR A 246 -0.02 19.03 -14.02
CA TYR A 246 -0.97 19.47 -15.02
C TYR A 246 -0.30 20.11 -16.23
N ASN A 247 -0.78 19.76 -17.41
CA ASN A 247 -0.53 20.46 -18.66
C ASN A 247 -1.78 20.31 -19.57
N GLU A 248 -1.84 21.03 -20.69
CA GLU A 248 -3.02 21.03 -21.57
C GLU A 248 -3.31 19.67 -22.25
N ASP A 249 -2.35 18.74 -22.26
CA ASP A 249 -2.54 17.40 -22.79
C ASP A 249 -3.24 16.46 -21.79
N ILE A 250 -3.25 16.80 -20.49
CA ILE A 250 -3.94 16.02 -19.45
C ILE A 250 -5.45 16.15 -19.63
N ALA A 251 -6.07 15.12 -20.20
CA ALA A 251 -7.49 15.07 -20.50
C ALA A 251 -8.32 14.37 -19.40
N GLN A 252 -7.69 13.43 -18.68
CA GLN A 252 -8.35 12.59 -17.69
C GLN A 252 -7.53 12.48 -16.41
N ILE A 253 -8.20 12.29 -15.27
CA ILE A 253 -7.55 12.06 -13.99
C ILE A 253 -8.21 10.93 -13.20
N SER A 254 -7.38 10.07 -12.61
CA SER A 254 -7.79 9.06 -11.62
C SER A 254 -7.02 9.24 -10.32
N PHE A 255 -7.67 8.96 -9.21
CA PHE A 255 -7.13 9.03 -7.86
C PHE A 255 -7.13 7.64 -7.24
N ILE A 256 -5.98 7.20 -6.73
CA ILE A 256 -5.84 5.96 -5.95
C ILE A 256 -5.16 6.27 -4.62
N GLY A 257 -5.91 6.13 -3.52
CA GLY A 257 -5.47 6.47 -2.18
C GLY A 257 -5.45 5.25 -1.27
N HIS A 258 -4.32 4.99 -0.61
CA HIS A 258 -4.20 3.95 0.42
C HIS A 258 -4.40 4.55 1.80
N SER A 259 -5.25 3.94 2.63
CA SER A 259 -5.44 4.33 4.03
C SER A 259 -5.79 5.82 4.13
N LEU A 260 -5.04 6.60 4.92
CA LEU A 260 -5.16 8.07 5.00
C LEU A 260 -5.15 8.75 3.61
N GLY A 261 -4.45 8.19 2.62
CA GLY A 261 -4.37 8.70 1.26
C GLY A 261 -5.72 8.89 0.57
N GLY A 262 -6.71 8.02 0.86
CA GLY A 262 -8.07 8.19 0.32
C GLY A 262 -8.76 9.46 0.83
N LEU A 263 -8.57 9.78 2.11
CA LEU A 263 -9.08 11.02 2.72
C LEU A 263 -8.33 12.26 2.23
N ILE A 264 -7.01 12.16 2.09
CA ILE A 264 -6.16 13.22 1.51
C ILE A 264 -6.65 13.57 0.10
N GLN A 265 -6.87 12.56 -0.76
CA GLN A 265 -7.36 12.76 -2.13
C GLN A 265 -8.78 13.33 -2.15
N THR A 266 -9.64 12.87 -1.24
CA THR A 266 -10.99 13.43 -1.10
C THR A 266 -10.93 14.93 -0.81
N PHE A 267 -10.06 15.36 0.12
CA PHE A 267 -9.88 16.80 0.38
C PHE A 267 -9.24 17.53 -0.80
N ALA A 268 -8.25 16.92 -1.47
CA ALA A 268 -7.62 17.50 -2.65
C ALA A 268 -8.64 17.77 -3.76
N ILE A 269 -9.61 16.87 -3.98
CA ILE A 269 -10.71 17.06 -4.93
C ILE A 269 -11.56 18.29 -4.56
N ALA A 270 -11.93 18.42 -3.28
CA ALA A 270 -12.65 19.60 -2.78
C ALA A 270 -11.86 20.90 -3.01
N TYR A 271 -10.56 20.85 -2.70
CA TYR A 271 -9.65 21.98 -2.83
C TYR A 271 -9.47 22.39 -4.29
N LEU A 272 -9.34 21.44 -5.21
CA LEU A 272 -9.26 21.69 -6.66
C LEU A 272 -10.53 22.37 -7.19
N GLU A 273 -11.72 21.89 -6.83
CA GLU A 273 -12.98 22.50 -7.29
C GLU A 273 -13.15 23.94 -6.79
N ILE A 274 -12.71 24.23 -5.57
CA ILE A 274 -12.88 25.57 -4.97
C ILE A 274 -11.79 26.54 -5.42
N ASN A 275 -10.52 26.13 -5.40
CA ASN A 275 -9.40 27.04 -5.66
C ASN A 275 -8.96 27.05 -7.12
N PHE A 276 -9.28 26.00 -7.88
CA PHE A 276 -9.01 25.89 -9.31
C PHE A 276 -10.27 25.43 -10.08
N PRO A 277 -11.38 26.21 -10.10
CA PRO A 277 -12.66 25.75 -10.68
C PRO A 277 -12.58 25.36 -12.16
N TRP A 278 -11.56 25.85 -12.88
CA TRP A 278 -11.28 25.49 -14.27
C TRP A 278 -10.77 24.05 -14.42
N PHE A 279 -10.18 23.46 -13.38
CA PHE A 279 -9.47 22.18 -13.45
C PHE A 279 -10.40 21.06 -13.90
N PHE A 280 -11.49 20.82 -13.17
CA PHE A 280 -12.46 19.79 -13.54
C PHE A 280 -13.37 20.20 -14.71
N GLN A 281 -13.27 21.42 -15.24
CA GLN A 281 -13.92 21.78 -16.51
C GLN A 281 -13.11 21.25 -17.70
N LYS A 282 -11.78 21.21 -17.56
CA LYS A 282 -10.85 20.71 -18.59
C LYS A 282 -10.51 19.24 -18.44
N VAL A 283 -10.35 18.77 -17.21
CA VAL A 283 -9.90 17.41 -16.89
C VAL A 283 -11.07 16.56 -16.43
N GLN A 284 -11.29 15.44 -17.12
CA GLN A 284 -12.37 14.52 -16.80
C GLN A 284 -11.98 13.56 -15.67
N PRO A 285 -12.73 13.52 -14.55
CA PRO A 285 -12.50 12.53 -13.49
C PRO A 285 -12.95 11.13 -13.93
N THR A 286 -12.03 10.15 -13.91
CA THR A 286 -12.26 8.78 -14.38
C THR A 286 -12.48 7.81 -13.23
N ASN A 287 -11.43 7.49 -12.45
CA ASN A 287 -11.52 6.53 -11.33
C ASN A 287 -11.23 7.23 -10.00
N PHE A 288 -12.09 7.04 -8.99
CA PHE A 288 -11.80 7.34 -7.59
C PHE A 288 -11.74 6.03 -6.81
N ILE A 289 -10.53 5.62 -6.42
CA ILE A 289 -10.27 4.33 -5.79
C ILE A 289 -9.65 4.54 -4.42
N THR A 290 -10.24 3.94 -3.38
CA THR A 290 -9.67 3.96 -2.03
C THR A 290 -9.39 2.55 -1.56
N ILE A 291 -8.22 2.34 -0.97
CA ILE A 291 -7.74 1.04 -0.53
C ILE A 291 -7.51 1.09 0.97
N ALA A 292 -8.29 0.33 1.73
CA ALA A 292 -8.27 0.29 3.20
C ALA A 292 -8.35 1.68 3.84
N SER A 293 -9.19 2.59 3.31
CA SER A 293 -9.29 3.97 3.79
C SER A 293 -10.36 4.15 4.89
N PRO A 294 -10.06 4.82 6.02
CA PRO A 294 -11.03 5.02 7.10
C PRO A 294 -12.02 6.16 6.81
N LEU A 295 -12.89 5.97 5.82
CA LEU A 295 -13.79 7.02 5.29
C LEU A 295 -14.84 7.52 6.29
N LEU A 296 -15.08 6.79 7.38
CA LEU A 296 -16.01 7.15 8.46
C LEU A 296 -15.29 7.58 9.76
N GLY A 297 -13.95 7.57 9.79
CA GLY A 297 -13.15 7.69 11.00
C GLY A 297 -12.85 6.34 11.66
N ILE A 298 -12.26 6.39 12.86
CA ILE A 298 -11.80 5.20 13.63
C ILE A 298 -12.26 5.24 15.10
N VAL A 299 -13.41 5.84 15.37
CA VAL A 299 -13.79 6.26 16.74
C VAL A 299 -14.37 5.13 17.57
N THR A 300 -14.96 4.12 16.91
CA THR A 300 -15.62 3.01 17.58
C THR A 300 -14.69 1.79 17.67
N ASP A 301 -14.43 1.38 18.92
CA ASP A 301 -13.76 0.17 19.43
C ASP A 301 -12.22 0.12 19.59
N ASN A 302 -11.82 0.01 20.87
CA ASN A 302 -10.67 -0.71 21.44
C ASN A 302 -9.46 0.14 21.95
N PRO A 303 -9.04 -0.02 23.23
CA PRO A 303 -7.78 0.53 23.76
C PRO A 303 -6.53 0.10 22.99
N VAL A 304 -6.59 -0.91 22.10
CA VAL A 304 -5.50 -1.23 21.15
C VAL A 304 -5.36 -0.19 20.04
N TYR A 305 -6.43 0.40 19.52
CA TYR A 305 -6.34 1.44 18.48
C TYR A 305 -5.95 2.79 19.10
N VAL A 306 -6.49 3.11 20.28
CA VAL A 306 -6.01 4.23 21.10
C VAL A 306 -4.55 4.01 21.48
N LYS A 307 -4.14 2.78 21.84
CA LYS A 307 -2.73 2.43 22.02
C LYS A 307 -1.96 2.37 20.71
N ALA A 308 -2.52 2.11 19.54
CA ALA A 308 -1.80 2.15 18.27
C ALA A 308 -1.51 3.61 17.94
N ALA A 309 -2.53 4.48 17.98
CA ALA A 309 -2.38 5.92 17.92
C ALA A 309 -1.34 6.43 18.95
N LEU A 310 -1.42 6.01 20.21
CA LEU A 310 -0.45 6.41 21.26
C LEU A 310 0.94 5.74 21.13
N SER A 311 1.05 4.48 20.68
CA SER A 311 2.32 3.73 20.57
C SER A 311 3.10 4.08 19.31
N PHE A 312 2.42 4.58 18.28
CA PHE A 312 3.04 5.17 17.10
C PHE A 312 3.36 6.66 17.28
N GLY A 313 3.13 7.24 18.47
CA GLY A 313 3.35 8.68 18.71
C GLY A 313 2.37 9.61 17.98
N ILE A 314 1.23 9.08 17.52
CA ILE A 314 0.18 9.80 16.80
C ILE A 314 -0.73 10.48 17.81
N VAL A 315 -0.32 11.64 18.30
CA VAL A 315 -1.27 12.66 18.77
C VAL A 315 -0.96 13.94 18.02
N GLY A 316 -1.31 13.93 16.74
CA GLY A 316 -1.27 15.11 15.85
C GLY A 316 -2.65 15.37 15.24
N ARG A 317 -2.77 16.45 14.46
CA ARG A 317 -4.01 16.88 13.80
C ARG A 317 -4.76 15.76 13.07
N THR A 318 -4.06 14.87 12.38
CA THR A 318 -4.68 13.72 11.69
C THR A 318 -5.38 12.77 12.64
N GLY A 319 -4.86 12.56 13.85
CA GLY A 319 -5.53 11.75 14.87
C GLY A 319 -6.86 12.37 15.29
N GLN A 320 -6.92 13.70 15.43
CA GLN A 320 -8.15 14.43 15.74
C GLN A 320 -9.17 14.32 14.58
N ASP A 321 -8.71 14.52 13.34
CA ASP A 321 -9.56 14.43 12.16
C ASP A 321 -10.18 13.03 12.02
N LEU A 322 -9.41 11.97 12.29
CA LEU A 322 -9.88 10.57 12.28
C LEU A 322 -10.73 10.20 13.50
N GLY A 323 -10.53 10.90 14.62
CA GLY A 323 -11.26 10.76 15.89
C GLY A 323 -12.66 11.38 15.88
N LEU A 324 -13.11 11.92 14.74
CA LEU A 324 -14.35 12.71 14.62
C LEU A 324 -14.43 13.85 15.65
N GLU A 325 -13.29 14.41 16.03
CA GLU A 325 -13.25 15.55 16.95
C GLU A 325 -13.68 16.82 16.22
N ALA A 326 -14.61 17.55 16.83
CA ALA A 326 -14.99 18.89 16.42
C ALA A 326 -13.86 19.87 16.75
N ASP A 327 -13.49 20.70 15.79
CA ASP A 327 -12.48 21.72 15.99
C ASP A 327 -13.15 23.08 16.21
N GLY A 328 -12.85 23.76 17.32
CA GLY A 328 -13.39 25.10 17.59
C GLY A 328 -14.93 25.22 17.62
N GLY A 329 -15.66 24.10 17.81
CA GLY A 329 -17.13 24.07 17.79
C GLY A 329 -17.76 23.77 16.41
N GLU A 330 -16.95 23.41 15.41
CA GLU A 330 -17.40 23.03 14.06
C GLU A 330 -17.76 21.55 13.94
N GLU A 331 -18.46 21.19 12.87
CA GLU A 331 -18.70 19.78 12.56
C GLU A 331 -17.37 19.04 12.26
N PRO A 332 -17.24 17.75 12.64
CA PRO A 332 -16.06 16.95 12.35
C PRO A 332 -15.72 16.94 10.86
N LEU A 333 -14.42 16.98 10.51
CA LEU A 333 -13.98 17.07 9.12
C LEU A 333 -14.57 15.96 8.25
N LEU A 334 -14.55 14.71 8.72
CA LEU A 334 -15.07 13.57 7.96
C LEU A 334 -16.58 13.62 7.75
N LYS A 335 -17.30 14.44 8.53
CA LYS A 335 -18.72 14.70 8.33
C LYS A 335 -18.98 15.64 7.15
N VAL A 336 -18.17 16.69 7.01
CA VAL A 336 -18.33 17.67 5.93
C VAL A 336 -17.64 17.22 4.63
N LEU A 337 -16.61 16.40 4.73
CA LEU A 337 -15.78 15.94 3.62
C LEU A 337 -16.56 15.30 2.46
N PRO A 338 -17.54 14.39 2.67
CA PRO A 338 -18.33 13.82 1.58
C PRO A 338 -19.42 14.76 1.04
N THR A 339 -19.53 15.99 1.54
CA THR A 339 -20.60 16.93 1.16
C THR A 339 -20.09 18.04 0.23
N GLY A 340 -20.99 18.90 -0.26
CA GLY A 340 -20.65 20.14 -0.94
C GLY A 340 -19.78 19.95 -2.20
N PRO A 341 -18.65 20.67 -2.34
CA PRO A 341 -17.83 20.63 -3.56
C PRO A 341 -17.26 19.24 -3.85
N THR A 342 -16.86 18.51 -2.81
CA THR A 342 -16.38 17.13 -2.95
C THR A 342 -17.47 16.25 -3.54
N HIS A 343 -18.69 16.29 -2.98
CA HIS A 343 -19.82 15.48 -3.42
C HIS A 343 -20.12 15.68 -4.90
N LYS A 344 -20.16 16.96 -5.32
CA LYS A 344 -20.39 17.37 -6.70
C LYS A 344 -19.38 16.74 -7.65
N ILE A 345 -18.10 16.74 -7.31
CA ILE A 345 -17.07 16.16 -8.17
C ILE A 345 -17.04 14.63 -8.08
N LEU A 346 -17.26 14.06 -6.90
CA LEU A 346 -17.34 12.60 -6.72
C LEU A 346 -18.43 11.97 -7.60
N LYS A 347 -19.59 12.62 -7.76
CA LYS A 347 -20.63 12.18 -8.70
C LYS A 347 -20.14 12.10 -10.15
N ARG A 348 -19.26 13.01 -10.56
CA ARG A 348 -18.71 13.10 -11.92
C ARG A 348 -17.69 12.02 -12.25
N PHE A 349 -17.10 11.35 -11.26
CA PHE A 349 -16.22 10.21 -11.52
C PHE A 349 -16.99 9.09 -12.20
N LYS A 350 -16.42 8.57 -13.30
CA LYS A 350 -16.96 7.43 -14.03
C LYS A 350 -17.08 6.18 -13.15
N ASN A 351 -16.08 5.94 -12.32
CA ASN A 351 -16.00 4.81 -11.41
C ASN A 351 -15.59 5.26 -10.01
N ARG A 352 -16.29 4.77 -8.98
CA ARG A 352 -15.94 4.92 -7.57
C ARG A 352 -15.81 3.52 -6.95
N THR A 353 -14.64 3.20 -6.40
CA THR A 353 -14.34 1.83 -5.96
C THR A 353 -13.62 1.80 -4.62
N LEU A 354 -14.08 0.93 -3.73
CA LEU A 354 -13.50 0.68 -2.42
C LEU A 354 -12.87 -0.71 -2.41
N TYR A 355 -11.62 -0.81 -1.99
CA TYR A 355 -11.00 -2.08 -1.62
C TYR A 355 -10.87 -2.11 -0.10
N ALA A 356 -11.49 -3.09 0.56
CA ALA A 356 -11.53 -3.18 2.01
C ALA A 356 -11.11 -4.58 2.50
N ASN A 357 -10.23 -4.62 3.49
CA ASN A 357 -9.83 -5.86 4.14
C ASN A 357 -10.98 -6.39 4.99
N ALA A 358 -11.45 -7.61 4.70
CA ALA A 358 -12.49 -8.27 5.48
C ALA A 358 -11.95 -8.85 6.79
N VAL A 359 -10.66 -9.20 6.83
CA VAL A 359 -9.97 -9.80 7.98
C VAL A 359 -8.53 -9.30 8.06
N ASN A 360 -7.89 -9.50 9.22
CA ASN A 360 -6.45 -9.32 9.45
C ASN A 360 -5.91 -7.90 9.22
N ASP A 361 -6.77 -6.89 9.07
CA ASP A 361 -6.40 -5.48 9.14
C ASP A 361 -6.61 -4.97 10.56
N GLY A 362 -5.49 -4.76 11.26
CA GLY A 362 -5.47 -4.19 12.61
C GLY A 362 -5.32 -2.68 12.65
N ILE A 363 -5.39 -1.99 11.51
CA ILE A 363 -5.20 -0.54 11.38
C ILE A 363 -6.50 0.13 10.95
N VAL A 364 -7.16 -0.39 9.90
CA VAL A 364 -8.41 0.17 9.38
C VAL A 364 -9.52 -0.88 9.41
N PRO A 365 -10.51 -0.73 10.29
CA PRO A 365 -11.64 -1.65 10.36
C PRO A 365 -12.45 -1.72 9.04
N LEU A 366 -13.09 -2.87 8.84
CA LEU A 366 -13.96 -3.11 7.68
C LEU A 366 -15.13 -2.12 7.61
N TYR A 367 -15.73 -1.76 8.75
CA TYR A 367 -16.92 -0.89 8.75
C TYR A 367 -16.63 0.48 8.14
N THR A 368 -15.45 1.05 8.41
CA THR A 368 -15.08 2.37 7.92
C THR A 368 -14.58 2.32 6.47
N SER A 369 -13.84 1.27 6.10
CA SER A 369 -13.29 1.10 4.74
C SER A 369 -14.30 0.62 3.69
N ALA A 370 -15.40 -0.01 4.12
CA ALA A 370 -16.50 -0.43 3.24
C ALA A 370 -17.74 0.48 3.32
N LEU A 371 -17.63 1.67 3.93
CA LEU A 371 -18.75 2.62 4.11
C LEU A 371 -19.99 2.00 4.80
N LEU A 372 -19.78 1.31 5.92
CA LEU A 372 -20.76 0.82 6.90
C LEU A 372 -21.77 -0.24 6.43
N TYR A 373 -22.24 -0.21 5.19
CA TYR A 373 -23.35 -1.05 4.72
C TYR A 373 -22.86 -2.11 3.72
N LEU A 374 -23.16 -3.38 4.00
CA LEU A 374 -22.80 -4.53 3.16
C LEU A 374 -23.93 -5.56 3.08
N ASP A 375 -23.97 -6.32 1.98
CA ASP A 375 -24.85 -7.48 1.81
C ASP A 375 -24.26 -8.74 2.48
N TRP A 376 -24.71 -9.02 3.70
CA TRP A 376 -24.24 -10.15 4.50
C TRP A 376 -24.67 -11.52 3.99
N LYS A 377 -25.82 -11.63 3.32
CA LYS A 377 -26.32 -12.92 2.85
C LYS A 377 -25.64 -13.35 1.56
N GLY A 378 -25.32 -12.40 0.68
CA GLY A 378 -24.45 -12.65 -0.48
C GLY A 378 -23.08 -13.16 -0.03
N LEU A 379 -22.49 -12.52 0.98
CA LEU A 379 -21.19 -12.91 1.53
C LEU A 379 -21.20 -14.32 2.18
N ASP A 380 -22.21 -14.65 2.98
CA ASP A 380 -22.37 -15.98 3.58
C ASP A 380 -22.54 -17.08 2.52
N THR A 381 -23.24 -16.79 1.42
CA THR A 381 -23.42 -17.71 0.29
C THR A 381 -22.10 -17.96 -0.46
N VAL A 382 -21.34 -16.90 -0.75
CA VAL A 382 -20.02 -16.99 -1.42
C VAL A 382 -19.02 -17.72 -0.53
N MET A 383 -18.96 -17.40 0.76
CA MET A 383 -18.05 -18.05 1.71
C MET A 383 -18.40 -19.52 1.95
N LYS A 384 -19.69 -19.87 2.01
CA LYS A 384 -20.13 -21.27 2.05
C LYS A 384 -19.75 -22.00 0.76
N THR A 385 -19.82 -21.34 -0.40
CA THR A 385 -19.48 -21.93 -1.70
C THR A 385 -17.96 -22.13 -1.86
N GLN A 386 -17.14 -21.17 -1.43
CA GLN A 386 -15.68 -21.32 -1.36
C GLN A 386 -15.26 -22.43 -0.39
N LYS A 387 -15.92 -22.57 0.77
CA LYS A 387 -15.71 -23.72 1.69
C LYS A 387 -16.24 -25.05 1.14
N ARG A 388 -17.24 -25.03 0.25
CA ARG A 388 -17.91 -26.22 -0.34
C ARG A 388 -17.17 -26.82 -1.55
N ARG A 389 -16.09 -26.22 -2.05
CA ARG A 389 -15.16 -26.87 -3.00
C ARG A 389 -14.46 -28.13 -2.43
N GLY A 390 -14.77 -28.53 -1.18
CA GLY A 390 -14.34 -29.80 -0.57
C GLY A 390 -15.44 -30.74 -0.04
N SER A 391 -16.75 -30.49 -0.20
CA SER A 391 -17.79 -31.46 0.23
C SER A 391 -19.19 -31.17 -0.33
N SER A 392 -19.78 -32.18 -0.96
CA SER A 392 -21.07 -32.15 -1.67
C SER A 392 -22.25 -32.47 -0.77
N THR A 393 -23.17 -31.53 -0.53
CA THR A 393 -24.63 -31.76 -0.46
C THR A 393 -25.41 -30.44 -0.43
N VAL A 394 -26.47 -30.35 -1.24
CA VAL A 394 -27.32 -29.16 -1.42
C VAL A 394 -28.59 -29.28 -0.57
N THR A 395 -28.89 -28.23 0.21
CA THR A 395 -30.27 -27.86 0.55
C THR A 395 -30.49 -26.42 0.06
N GLN A 396 -31.55 -26.25 -0.74
CA GLN A 396 -32.02 -24.95 -1.23
C GLN A 396 -32.71 -24.20 -0.09
N ASP A 397 -32.19 -23.03 0.27
CA ASP A 397 -32.94 -22.02 1.02
C ASP A 397 -33.05 -20.76 0.15
N GLN A 398 -34.28 -20.25 0.02
CA GLN A 398 -34.66 -19.17 -0.88
C GLN A 398 -34.01 -17.83 -0.51
N ALA A 399 -33.49 -17.14 -1.53
CA ALA A 399 -32.81 -15.85 -1.44
C ALA A 399 -33.79 -14.71 -1.11
N GLY A 400 -33.38 -13.83 -0.20
CA GLY A 400 -34.08 -12.59 0.14
C GLY A 400 -33.07 -11.47 0.33
N ASP A 401 -33.26 -10.40 -0.44
CA ASP A 401 -32.37 -9.26 -0.68
C ASP A 401 -32.43 -8.23 0.47
N LYS A 402 -31.49 -8.28 1.42
CA LYS A 402 -31.38 -7.27 2.50
C LYS A 402 -29.94 -7.01 2.90
N THR A 403 -29.41 -5.87 2.48
CA THR A 403 -28.20 -5.23 3.01
C THR A 403 -28.33 -4.92 4.51
N GLY A 404 -27.21 -4.91 5.22
CA GLY A 404 -27.18 -4.65 6.66
C GLY A 404 -25.95 -3.86 7.10
N VAL A 405 -26.00 -3.36 8.33
CA VAL A 405 -24.91 -2.61 8.98
C VAL A 405 -23.77 -3.56 9.33
N ILE A 406 -22.52 -3.16 9.05
CA ILE A 406 -21.32 -3.85 9.52
C ILE A 406 -21.26 -3.78 11.05
N PRO A 407 -21.13 -4.93 11.75
CA PRO A 407 -21.00 -4.90 13.20
C PRO A 407 -19.72 -4.14 13.60
N ASN A 408 -19.88 -3.17 14.50
CA ASN A 408 -18.76 -2.40 15.05
C ASN A 408 -18.27 -2.93 16.40
N LYS A 409 -18.91 -3.97 16.98
CA LYS A 409 -18.60 -4.52 18.32
C LYS A 409 -17.95 -5.90 18.26
N ILE A 410 -16.82 -6.09 18.94
CA ILE A 410 -16.22 -7.41 19.21
C ILE A 410 -16.79 -7.94 20.54
N ASP A 411 -17.44 -9.12 20.55
CA ASP A 411 -17.98 -9.71 21.80
C ASP A 411 -16.89 -9.92 22.87
N GLU A 412 -17.01 -9.25 24.03
CA GLU A 412 -16.09 -9.32 25.18
C GLU A 412 -16.06 -10.68 25.91
N ASP A 413 -17.03 -11.57 25.67
CA ASP A 413 -17.22 -12.82 26.44
C ASP A 413 -16.11 -13.89 26.25
N ILE A 414 -15.14 -13.66 25.37
CA ILE A 414 -13.98 -14.55 25.15
C ILE A 414 -12.79 -14.16 26.04
N ILE A 415 -12.70 -12.89 26.49
CA ILE A 415 -11.49 -12.36 27.15
C ILE A 415 -11.38 -12.80 28.61
N THR A 416 -12.49 -13.07 29.30
CA THR A 416 -12.50 -13.45 30.72
C THR A 416 -12.14 -14.92 30.99
N LYS A 417 -12.11 -15.79 29.97
CA LYS A 417 -11.77 -17.22 30.17
C LYS A 417 -10.30 -17.57 29.86
N THR A 418 -9.56 -16.71 29.18
CA THR A 418 -8.17 -16.98 28.74
C THR A 418 -7.09 -16.31 29.62
N THR A 419 -7.47 -15.51 30.61
CA THR A 419 -6.55 -14.73 31.46
C THR A 419 -5.85 -15.51 32.58
N LYS A 420 -5.94 -16.85 32.61
CA LYS A 420 -5.22 -17.67 33.60
C LYS A 420 -3.82 -18.17 33.20
N SER A 421 -3.24 -17.69 32.09
CA SER A 421 -1.81 -17.90 31.83
C SER A 421 -1.20 -16.70 31.10
N VAL A 422 -0.82 -15.68 31.86
CA VAL A 422 -0.07 -14.53 31.36
C VAL A 422 1.40 -14.74 31.72
N MET A 423 2.14 -15.44 30.87
CA MET A 423 3.58 -15.21 30.70
C MET A 423 3.74 -14.25 29.51
N GLY A 424 4.40 -13.11 29.75
CA GLY A 424 4.31 -11.92 28.91
C GLY A 424 5.11 -11.96 27.59
N PRO A 425 4.71 -11.16 26.57
CA PRO A 425 5.39 -11.04 25.27
C PRO A 425 6.84 -10.53 25.36
N LEU A 426 7.16 -9.76 26.40
CA LEU A 426 8.50 -9.19 26.61
C LEU A 426 9.57 -10.29 26.81
N GLN A 427 9.20 -11.44 27.37
CA GLN A 427 10.13 -12.53 27.64
C GLN A 427 10.45 -13.37 26.39
N LYS A 428 9.50 -13.49 25.45
CA LYS A 428 9.73 -14.11 24.13
C LYS A 428 10.57 -13.23 23.21
N ALA A 429 10.37 -11.91 23.26
CA ALA A 429 11.24 -10.95 22.57
C ALA A 429 12.67 -10.97 23.12
N MET A 430 12.85 -11.17 24.44
CA MET A 430 14.16 -11.34 25.05
C MET A 430 14.81 -12.70 24.76
N ALA A 431 14.03 -13.76 24.53
CA ALA A 431 14.56 -15.08 24.14
C ALA A 431 15.16 -15.08 22.72
N LEU A 432 14.66 -14.21 21.83
CA LEU A 432 15.23 -14.02 20.48
C LEU A 432 16.62 -13.33 20.50
N LEU A 433 17.01 -12.78 21.66
CA LEU A 433 18.30 -12.12 21.88
C LEU A 433 19.34 -13.02 22.59
N ALA A 434 19.02 -14.29 22.88
CA ALA A 434 19.92 -15.24 23.54
C ALA A 434 20.40 -16.33 22.57
N PRO A 435 21.72 -16.61 22.46
CA PRO A 435 22.21 -17.72 21.67
C PRO A 435 22.06 -19.01 22.48
N ASN A 436 21.30 -19.96 21.94
CA ASN A 436 21.07 -21.34 22.41
C ASN A 436 20.02 -21.54 23.52
N ALA A 437 18.81 -21.92 23.11
CA ALA A 437 17.96 -22.80 23.91
C ALA A 437 17.00 -23.59 22.98
N GLN A 438 17.21 -24.91 22.87
CA GLN A 438 16.24 -25.85 22.32
C GLN A 438 15.20 -26.19 23.40
N THR A 439 13.91 -26.24 23.05
CA THR A 439 12.92 -27.03 23.81
C THR A 439 11.82 -27.59 22.89
N ASN A 440 11.51 -28.87 23.14
CA ASN A 440 10.60 -29.76 22.42
C ASN A 440 9.12 -29.34 22.45
N GLU A 441 8.40 -29.59 21.36
CA GLU A 441 6.94 -29.54 21.26
C GLU A 441 6.32 -30.93 21.50
N GLY A 442 5.25 -30.99 22.30
CA GLY A 442 4.36 -32.14 22.45
C GLY A 442 2.94 -31.74 22.06
N ASN A 443 2.33 -32.54 21.19
CA ASN A 443 0.94 -32.45 20.74
C ASN A 443 -0.04 -32.63 21.91
N ASP A 444 -1.11 -31.84 21.95
CA ASP A 444 -2.40 -32.25 22.51
C ASP A 444 -3.54 -31.49 21.81
N GLU A 445 -4.33 -32.21 21.02
CA GLU A 445 -5.63 -31.77 20.50
C GLU A 445 -6.72 -31.97 21.57
N ALA A 446 -7.52 -30.93 21.84
CA ALA A 446 -8.78 -31.08 22.57
C ALA A 446 -9.87 -30.22 21.94
N GLY A 447 -10.83 -30.88 21.28
CA GLY A 447 -12.03 -30.26 20.72
C GLY A 447 -13.07 -29.92 21.78
N VAL A 448 -13.80 -28.82 21.56
CA VAL A 448 -15.02 -28.48 22.31
C VAL A 448 -16.12 -28.11 21.32
N ILE A 449 -17.22 -28.87 21.36
CA ILE A 449 -18.47 -28.62 20.65
C ILE A 449 -19.29 -27.63 21.48
N SER A 450 -19.81 -26.58 20.84
CA SER A 450 -20.86 -25.73 21.40
C SER A 450 -21.99 -25.53 20.38
N ASP A 451 -23.20 -25.74 20.89
CA ASP A 451 -24.51 -25.76 20.26
C ASP A 451 -25.05 -24.32 20.10
N ASP A 452 -25.09 -23.81 18.88
CA ASP A 452 -26.11 -22.88 18.34
C ASP A 452 -25.70 -22.39 16.93
N GLY A 453 -26.50 -22.73 15.93
CA GLY A 453 -26.20 -22.65 14.50
C GLY A 453 -26.18 -21.26 13.86
N LYS A 454 -25.28 -20.35 14.29
CA LYS A 454 -24.95 -19.12 13.56
C LYS A 454 -23.43 -18.91 13.52
N LYS A 455 -22.76 -19.47 12.51
CA LYS A 455 -21.33 -19.20 12.23
C LYS A 455 -21.20 -17.90 11.44
N PHE A 456 -21.02 -16.78 12.13
CA PHE A 456 -20.70 -15.49 11.53
C PHE A 456 -19.21 -15.19 11.78
N PHE A 457 -18.39 -15.38 10.73
CA PHE A 457 -16.92 -15.28 10.69
C PHE A 457 -16.17 -16.13 11.75
N PRO A 458 -14.96 -16.64 11.45
CA PRO A 458 -14.06 -17.06 12.53
C PRO A 458 -13.78 -15.82 13.38
N LYS A 459 -14.17 -15.85 14.66
CA LYS A 459 -13.68 -14.89 15.66
C LYS A 459 -12.17 -15.13 15.77
N THR A 460 -11.37 -14.49 14.92
CA THR A 460 -9.92 -14.49 15.05
C THR A 460 -9.60 -13.79 16.36
N SER A 461 -9.16 -14.57 17.33
CA SER A 461 -8.69 -14.10 18.62
C SER A 461 -7.60 -13.05 18.39
N MET A 462 -7.85 -11.80 18.79
CA MET A 462 -6.88 -10.70 18.66
C MET A 462 -5.53 -10.98 19.36
N ILE A 463 -5.46 -12.04 20.19
CA ILE A 463 -4.24 -12.47 20.87
C ILE A 463 -3.28 -13.21 19.91
N GLU A 464 -3.77 -13.95 18.90
CA GLU A 464 -2.93 -14.51 17.83
C GLU A 464 -2.53 -13.45 16.79
N SER A 465 -3.38 -12.44 16.60
CA SER A 465 -3.13 -11.31 15.70
C SER A 465 -1.97 -10.41 16.18
N ALA A 466 -1.83 -10.18 17.50
CA ALA A 466 -0.78 -9.29 18.00
C ALA A 466 0.65 -9.79 17.73
N ALA A 467 0.89 -11.11 17.77
CA ALA A 467 2.19 -11.68 17.46
C ALA A 467 2.49 -11.68 15.94
N SER A 468 1.47 -11.92 15.12
CA SER A 468 1.58 -11.88 13.65
C SER A 468 1.62 -10.46 13.08
N ILE A 469 1.18 -9.45 13.82
CA ILE A 469 1.42 -8.03 13.49
C ILE A 469 2.89 -7.64 13.72
N LEU A 470 3.55 -8.21 14.73
CA LEU A 470 4.96 -7.94 15.02
C LEU A 470 5.93 -8.66 14.07
N LEU A 471 5.57 -9.87 13.63
CA LEU A 471 6.32 -10.67 12.67
C LEU A 471 5.34 -11.31 11.67
N PRO A 472 4.96 -10.61 10.60
CA PRO A 472 4.02 -11.14 9.64
C PRO A 472 4.59 -12.33 8.87
N PRO A 473 3.75 -13.32 8.54
CA PRO A 473 4.19 -14.47 7.79
C PRO A 473 4.61 -14.05 6.39
N LEU A 474 5.74 -14.58 5.91
CA LEU A 474 6.16 -14.36 4.53
C LEU A 474 5.38 -15.30 3.59
N PRO A 475 5.09 -14.85 2.36
CA PRO A 475 4.54 -15.72 1.33
C PRO A 475 5.44 -16.95 1.10
N PRO A 476 4.88 -18.17 1.05
CA PRO A 476 5.67 -19.36 0.78
C PRO A 476 6.19 -19.32 -0.66
N THR A 477 7.34 -19.95 -0.91
CA THR A 477 7.96 -20.04 -2.24
C THR A 477 6.98 -20.55 -3.31
N LYS A 478 6.08 -21.47 -2.94
CA LYS A 478 5.02 -21.96 -3.85
C LYS A 478 4.09 -20.82 -4.30
N PHE A 479 3.67 -19.94 -3.40
CA PHE A 479 2.80 -18.79 -3.72
C PHE A 479 3.48 -17.82 -4.70
N ILE A 480 4.79 -17.60 -4.53
CA ILE A 480 5.59 -16.70 -5.38
C ILE A 480 5.76 -17.28 -6.79
N ASN A 481 5.97 -18.60 -6.90
CA ASN A 481 6.37 -19.24 -8.15
C ASN A 481 5.24 -19.91 -8.93
N ASP A 482 4.12 -20.21 -8.29
CA ASP A 482 3.00 -20.93 -8.89
C ASP A 482 1.70 -20.11 -8.73
N PRO A 483 1.27 -19.39 -9.78
CA PRO A 483 0.03 -18.61 -9.75
C PRO A 483 -1.21 -19.44 -9.43
N GLU A 484 -1.26 -20.71 -9.86
CA GLU A 484 -2.40 -21.60 -9.63
C GLU A 484 -2.50 -22.04 -8.16
N SER A 485 -1.41 -21.92 -7.40
CA SER A 485 -1.40 -22.22 -5.97
C SER A 485 -2.05 -21.15 -5.10
N ARG A 486 -2.35 -19.97 -5.67
CA ARG A 486 -2.87 -18.81 -4.91
C ARG A 486 -4.36 -18.99 -4.66
N GLU A 487 -4.76 -18.87 -3.39
CA GLU A 487 -6.18 -18.88 -3.03
C GLU A 487 -6.87 -17.59 -3.52
N PRO A 488 -8.15 -17.65 -3.93
CA PRO A 488 -8.90 -16.45 -4.29
C PRO A 488 -9.01 -15.48 -3.11
N VAL A 489 -8.40 -14.29 -3.25
CA VAL A 489 -8.41 -13.26 -2.21
C VAL A 489 -9.64 -12.36 -2.25
N ILE A 490 -10.26 -12.19 -3.43
CA ILE A 490 -11.49 -11.40 -3.57
C ILE A 490 -12.67 -12.25 -3.11
N VAL A 491 -13.33 -11.81 -2.04
CA VAL A 491 -14.47 -12.54 -1.44
C VAL A 491 -15.81 -11.86 -1.69
N HIS A 492 -15.78 -10.60 -2.11
CA HIS A 492 -16.97 -9.83 -2.47
C HIS A 492 -16.59 -8.77 -3.48
N ASP A 493 -17.40 -8.62 -4.52
CA ASP A 493 -17.27 -7.55 -5.50
C ASP A 493 -18.66 -7.23 -6.03
N ARG A 494 -19.22 -6.09 -5.61
CA ARG A 494 -20.57 -5.67 -5.99
C ARG A 494 -20.68 -4.17 -6.03
N VAL A 495 -21.54 -3.67 -6.93
CA VAL A 495 -21.94 -2.26 -6.97
C VAL A 495 -23.11 -2.03 -6.02
N TYR A 496 -22.98 -1.02 -5.16
CA TYR A 496 -24.00 -0.55 -4.23
C TYR A 496 -24.50 0.82 -4.68
N THR A 497 -25.80 1.01 -4.58
CA THR A 497 -26.53 2.25 -4.84
C THR A 497 -27.07 2.85 -3.54
N GLU A 498 -27.64 4.05 -3.61
CA GLU A 498 -28.33 4.66 -2.46
C GLU A 498 -29.54 3.81 -2.00
N GLU A 499 -30.22 3.14 -2.94
CA GLU A 499 -31.40 2.31 -2.66
C GLU A 499 -31.05 1.03 -1.89
N ASP A 500 -29.83 0.54 -2.09
CA ASP A 500 -29.29 -0.60 -1.34
C ASP A 500 -29.02 -0.23 0.13
N ILE A 501 -29.08 1.04 0.53
CA ILE A 501 -28.80 1.44 1.91
C ILE A 501 -30.07 1.35 2.76
N PRO A 502 -30.07 0.60 3.89
CA PRO A 502 -31.25 0.45 4.73
C PRO A 502 -31.83 1.80 5.14
N GLN A 503 -33.16 1.95 5.12
CA GLN A 503 -33.79 3.20 5.56
C GLN A 503 -33.47 3.51 7.03
N ARG A 504 -33.37 4.79 7.36
CA ARG A 504 -33.07 5.26 8.71
C ARG A 504 -34.14 4.74 9.67
N THR A 505 -33.81 3.70 10.42
CA THR A 505 -34.72 3.18 11.43
C THR A 505 -34.51 4.04 12.67
N ILE A 506 -35.43 4.96 12.97
CA ILE A 506 -35.41 5.72 14.22
C ILE A 506 -35.75 4.72 15.34
N ARG A 507 -34.77 3.95 15.81
CA ARG A 507 -34.93 3.14 17.02
C ARG A 507 -35.00 4.13 18.18
N LYS A 508 -36.13 4.14 18.90
CA LYS A 508 -36.20 4.80 20.20
C LYS A 508 -35.13 4.18 21.09
N LYS A 509 -34.02 4.89 21.32
CA LYS A 509 -32.93 4.42 22.19
C LYS A 509 -33.51 4.16 23.58
N THR A 510 -33.30 2.97 24.12
CA THR A 510 -33.66 2.67 25.51
C THR A 510 -32.79 3.53 26.44
N PHE A 511 -33.27 3.90 27.64
CA PHE A 511 -32.50 4.69 28.62
C PHE A 511 -31.08 4.13 28.89
N MET A 512 -30.93 2.81 28.83
CA MET A 512 -29.65 2.13 29.00
C MET A 512 -28.69 2.30 27.79
N GLN A 513 -29.22 2.47 26.57
CA GLN A 513 -28.44 2.76 25.35
C GLN A 513 -28.06 4.23 25.23
N SER A 514 -28.81 5.15 25.85
CA SER A 514 -28.42 6.57 25.94
C SER A 514 -27.28 6.83 26.94
N LEU A 515 -26.92 5.83 27.74
CA LEU A 515 -25.77 5.88 28.67
C LEU A 515 -24.49 5.28 28.05
N ASP A 516 -24.56 4.70 26.85
CA ASP A 516 -23.39 4.17 26.14
C ASP A 516 -22.58 5.35 25.56
N PRO A 517 -21.33 5.58 26.00
CA PRO A 517 -20.49 6.67 25.51
C PRO A 517 -20.14 6.54 24.02
N ILE A 518 -20.36 5.37 23.40
CA ILE A 518 -20.03 5.07 21.99
C ILE A 518 -21.22 5.36 21.06
N ALA A 519 -22.45 5.31 21.58
CA ALA A 519 -23.69 5.49 20.81
C ALA A 519 -23.84 6.82 20.03
N PRO A 520 -23.21 7.94 20.42
CA PRO A 520 -23.18 9.15 19.60
C PRO A 520 -22.34 9.00 18.32
N PHE A 521 -21.26 8.21 18.37
CA PHE A 521 -20.37 8.02 17.22
C PHE A 521 -20.97 7.09 16.17
N GLU A 522 -21.70 6.04 16.58
CA GLU A 522 -22.44 5.17 15.65
C GLU A 522 -23.45 5.95 14.79
N ASP A 523 -24.11 6.97 15.37
CA ASP A 523 -25.04 7.82 14.64
C ASP A 523 -24.32 8.72 13.63
N ILE A 524 -23.16 9.27 14.00
CA ILE A 524 -22.33 10.11 13.13
C ILE A 524 -21.76 9.27 11.98
N GLU A 525 -21.21 8.09 12.26
CA GLU A 525 -20.70 7.16 11.23
C GLU A 525 -21.79 6.80 10.22
N ALA A 526 -23.02 6.55 10.68
CA ALA A 526 -24.16 6.28 9.81
C ALA A 526 -24.59 7.51 8.98
N GLU A 527 -24.48 8.72 9.53
CA GLU A 527 -24.73 9.97 8.80
C GLU A 527 -23.68 10.16 7.70
N ILE A 528 -22.40 10.02 8.03
CA ILE A 528 -21.27 10.10 7.08
C ILE A 528 -21.45 9.06 5.97
N ALA A 529 -21.72 7.81 6.33
CA ALA A 529 -21.91 6.73 5.37
C ALA A 529 -23.06 7.04 4.40
N ARG A 530 -24.15 7.66 4.85
CA ARG A 530 -25.26 8.03 3.96
C ARG A 530 -24.89 9.13 3.00
N GLU A 531 -24.19 10.17 3.44
CA GLU A 531 -23.74 11.23 2.54
C GLU A 531 -22.80 10.67 1.46
N TRP A 532 -21.93 9.71 1.79
CA TRP A 532 -21.12 9.01 0.78
C TRP A 532 -21.94 8.23 -0.26
N HIS A 533 -23.12 7.71 0.07
CA HIS A 533 -23.95 6.96 -0.91
C HIS A 533 -24.98 7.82 -1.63
N LYS A 534 -25.26 9.02 -1.14
CA LYS A 534 -26.33 9.90 -1.62
C LYS A 534 -26.16 10.28 -3.09
N GLY A 535 -27.03 9.78 -3.96
CA GLY A 535 -26.94 9.98 -5.41
C GLY A 535 -25.63 9.47 -6.02
N MET A 536 -24.98 8.48 -5.40
CA MET A 536 -23.72 7.91 -5.86
C MET A 536 -23.74 6.39 -5.80
N THR A 537 -23.04 5.77 -6.74
CA THR A 537 -22.81 4.32 -6.75
C THR A 537 -21.37 3.99 -6.39
N TRP A 538 -21.17 2.88 -5.67
CA TRP A 538 -19.88 2.41 -5.19
C TRP A 538 -19.68 0.94 -5.49
N ARG A 539 -18.64 0.60 -6.25
CA ARG A 539 -18.15 -0.78 -6.31
C ARG A 539 -17.38 -1.08 -5.02
N LYS A 540 -17.81 -2.08 -4.26
CA LYS A 540 -17.16 -2.49 -3.01
C LYS A 540 -16.53 -3.84 -3.21
N VAL A 541 -15.20 -3.88 -3.10
CA VAL A 541 -14.38 -5.08 -3.22
C VAL A 541 -13.86 -5.44 -1.83
N LEU A 542 -14.27 -6.59 -1.30
CA LEU A 542 -13.76 -7.10 -0.03
C LEU A 542 -12.72 -8.16 -0.28
N VAL A 543 -11.62 -8.05 0.45
CA VAL A 543 -10.45 -8.92 0.29
C VAL A 543 -10.15 -9.69 1.57
N ASN A 544 -9.75 -10.95 1.42
CA ASN A 544 -9.31 -11.83 2.49
C ASN A 544 -7.81 -12.06 2.35
N LEU A 545 -7.03 -11.36 3.17
CA LEU A 545 -5.56 -11.41 3.14
C LEU A 545 -5.00 -12.02 4.42
N GLN A 546 -3.78 -12.57 4.32
CA GLN A 546 -2.98 -13.02 5.46
C GLN A 546 -2.62 -11.84 6.40
N PRO A 547 -2.17 -12.10 7.64
CA PRO A 547 -1.70 -11.06 8.57
C PRO A 547 -0.75 -10.06 7.91
N ASP A 548 -0.80 -8.81 8.38
CA ASP A 548 -0.30 -7.61 7.68
C ASP A 548 -1.13 -7.20 6.45
N ALA A 549 -2.45 -7.48 6.48
CA ALA A 549 -3.39 -7.18 5.41
C ALA A 549 -3.35 -5.71 4.95
N HIS A 550 -3.10 -4.78 5.88
CA HIS A 550 -3.04 -3.34 5.60
C HIS A 550 -1.91 -2.94 4.63
N ASN A 551 -0.74 -3.60 4.73
CA ASN A 551 0.38 -3.38 3.81
C ASN A 551 0.34 -4.35 2.62
N ASN A 552 -0.19 -5.57 2.83
CA ASN A 552 -0.38 -6.55 1.77
C ASN A 552 -1.26 -6.00 0.65
N ILE A 553 -2.38 -5.36 0.97
CA ILE A 553 -3.37 -4.91 -0.02
C ILE A 553 -2.82 -3.95 -1.10
N ILE A 554 -1.72 -3.25 -0.83
CA ILE A 554 -1.01 -2.38 -1.80
C ILE A 554 0.35 -2.94 -2.26
N VAL A 555 0.75 -4.10 -1.72
CA VAL A 555 2.04 -4.75 -1.99
C VAL A 555 3.20 -3.78 -1.70
N ARG A 556 3.29 -3.32 -0.45
CA ARG A 556 4.32 -2.37 -0.01
C ARG A 556 5.76 -2.80 -0.36
N ARG A 557 6.02 -4.10 -0.32
CA ARG A 557 7.26 -4.75 -0.75
C ARG A 557 6.92 -5.93 -1.65
N ARG A 558 7.47 -5.95 -2.87
CA ARG A 558 7.09 -6.88 -3.95
C ARG A 558 6.87 -8.31 -3.46
N PHE A 559 7.87 -8.90 -2.81
CA PHE A 559 7.81 -10.31 -2.40
C PHE A 559 7.36 -10.52 -0.96
N ALA A 560 7.70 -9.61 -0.03
CA ALA A 560 7.28 -9.75 1.37
C ALA A 560 5.78 -9.55 1.53
N ASN A 561 5.16 -8.75 0.66
CA ASN A 561 3.73 -8.45 0.64
C ASN A 561 3.00 -9.09 -0.57
N ALA A 562 3.55 -10.17 -1.13
CA ALA A 562 3.01 -10.79 -2.35
C ALA A 562 1.57 -11.32 -2.20
N PHE A 563 1.08 -11.55 -0.97
CA PHE A 563 -0.32 -11.91 -0.74
C PHE A 563 -1.32 -10.93 -1.36
N GLY A 564 -0.93 -9.67 -1.56
CA GLY A 564 -1.78 -8.69 -2.24
C GLY A 564 -1.62 -8.59 -3.76
N TRP A 565 -0.74 -9.37 -4.40
CA TRP A 565 -0.63 -9.36 -5.88
C TRP A 565 -1.99 -9.53 -6.56
N PRO A 566 -2.84 -10.51 -6.18
CA PRO A 566 -4.12 -10.68 -6.86
C PRO A 566 -5.09 -9.51 -6.62
N VAL A 567 -4.90 -8.71 -5.57
CA VAL A 567 -5.69 -7.50 -5.33
C VAL A 567 -5.27 -6.38 -6.27
N VAL A 568 -3.96 -6.16 -6.41
CA VAL A 568 -3.42 -5.17 -7.35
C VAL A 568 -3.74 -5.55 -8.78
N ASP A 569 -3.58 -6.82 -9.15
CA ASP A 569 -3.93 -7.34 -10.48
C ASP A 569 -5.42 -7.07 -10.76
N HIS A 570 -6.31 -7.45 -9.84
CA HIS A 570 -7.74 -7.18 -9.95
C HIS A 570 -8.05 -5.69 -10.13
N LEU A 571 -7.38 -4.80 -9.39
CA LEU A 571 -7.56 -3.34 -9.51
C LEU A 571 -7.12 -2.83 -10.87
N VAL A 572 -5.92 -3.21 -11.31
CA VAL A 572 -5.34 -2.73 -12.56
C VAL A 572 -6.17 -3.23 -13.75
N GLU A 573 -6.54 -4.51 -13.75
CA GLU A 573 -7.38 -5.11 -14.80
C GLU A 573 -8.75 -4.43 -14.89
N ASN A 574 -9.44 -4.26 -13.77
CA ASN A 574 -10.81 -3.74 -13.80
C ASN A 574 -10.94 -2.25 -14.12
N HIS A 575 -9.86 -1.48 -13.97
CA HIS A 575 -9.92 -0.02 -14.10
C HIS A 575 -9.09 0.55 -15.24
N PHE A 576 -8.14 -0.23 -15.80
CA PHE A 576 -7.13 0.25 -16.76
C PHE A 576 -6.77 -0.76 -17.87
N SER A 577 -7.51 -1.88 -18.01
CA SER A 577 -7.25 -2.86 -19.09
C SER A 577 -8.19 -2.80 -20.29
N GLU A 578 -9.31 -2.06 -20.22
CA GLU A 578 -10.23 -1.91 -21.34
C GLU A 578 -9.59 -1.01 -22.41
N ILE A 579 -9.03 -1.61 -23.47
CA ILE A 579 -8.72 -0.95 -24.74
C ILE A 579 -9.99 -0.21 -25.20
N TYR A 580 -10.05 1.11 -25.01
CA TYR A 580 -11.01 1.96 -25.70
C TYR A 580 -10.61 1.98 -27.18
N THR A 581 -11.03 0.96 -27.94
CA THR A 581 -11.17 1.11 -29.39
C THR A 581 -12.28 2.12 -29.61
N ASP A 582 -11.88 3.37 -29.80
CA ASP A 582 -12.67 4.44 -30.40
C ASP A 582 -12.84 4.18 -31.93
N SER A 583 -13.18 2.95 -32.30
CA SER A 583 -13.56 2.57 -33.65
C SER A 583 -15.02 2.15 -33.62
N GLU A 584 -15.87 3.08 -34.04
CA GLU A 584 -17.20 2.90 -34.59
C GLU A 584 -18.07 1.77 -33.99
N LEU A 585 -19.21 2.20 -33.44
CA LEU A 585 -20.47 1.46 -33.45
C LEU A 585 -20.77 0.93 -34.88
N THR A 586 -20.16 -0.17 -35.28
CA THR A 586 -20.67 -1.02 -36.35
C THR A 586 -21.07 -2.34 -35.72
N VAL A 587 -22.37 -2.46 -35.50
CA VAL A 587 -23.05 -3.71 -35.15
C VAL A 587 -22.62 -4.76 -36.17
N PRO A 588 -21.86 -5.79 -35.77
CA PRO A 588 -21.65 -6.94 -36.64
C PRO A 588 -22.98 -7.68 -36.67
N VAL A 589 -23.64 -7.68 -37.81
CA VAL A 589 -24.69 -8.65 -38.10
C VAL A 589 -24.01 -10.01 -38.15
N ALA A 590 -24.12 -10.77 -37.07
CA ALA A 590 -23.66 -12.15 -37.02
C ALA A 590 -24.81 -13.05 -37.48
N ASP A 591 -24.63 -13.67 -38.65
CA ASP A 591 -25.32 -14.91 -38.98
C ASP A 591 -24.75 -16.05 -38.12
N GLY A 592 -25.69 -16.86 -37.62
CA GLY A 592 -25.61 -18.02 -36.72
C GLY A 592 -24.29 -18.74 -36.47
N ASP A 593 -23.99 -19.02 -35.20
CA ASP A 593 -24.31 -20.33 -34.62
C ASP A 593 -24.09 -20.39 -33.09
N SER A 594 -24.76 -21.35 -32.47
CA SER A 594 -25.20 -21.45 -31.07
C SER A 594 -24.12 -21.59 -29.97
N VAL A 595 -24.20 -20.72 -28.96
CA VAL A 595 -23.72 -20.94 -27.58
C VAL A 595 -24.82 -20.47 -26.62
N SER A 596 -25.02 -21.18 -25.51
CA SER A 596 -26.17 -21.12 -24.59
C SER A 596 -26.56 -19.71 -24.10
N GLU A 597 -27.86 -19.40 -24.20
CA GLU A 597 -28.46 -18.07 -23.95
C GLU A 597 -28.43 -17.59 -22.49
N ASP A 598 -28.22 -18.46 -21.50
CA ASP A 598 -28.40 -18.10 -20.09
C ASP A 598 -27.19 -17.41 -19.44
N GLU A 599 -25.94 -17.71 -19.84
CA GLU A 599 -24.75 -17.08 -19.26
C GLU A 599 -24.49 -15.67 -19.84
N HIS A 600 -24.96 -15.41 -21.08
CA HIS A 600 -24.76 -14.12 -21.75
C HIS A 600 -25.74 -13.04 -21.28
N LEU A 601 -26.90 -13.43 -20.74
CA LEU A 601 -27.92 -12.50 -20.23
C LEU A 601 -27.53 -11.82 -18.92
N ASP A 602 -26.80 -12.51 -18.03
CA ASP A 602 -26.43 -11.93 -16.73
C ASP A 602 -25.23 -10.98 -16.84
N GLU A 603 -24.29 -11.25 -17.74
CA GLU A 603 -23.18 -10.35 -18.08
C GLU A 603 -23.68 -9.09 -18.83
N MET A 604 -24.60 -9.25 -19.78
CA MET A 604 -25.25 -8.11 -20.47
C MET A 604 -26.12 -7.26 -19.53
N LYS A 605 -26.82 -7.85 -18.56
CA LYS A 605 -27.57 -7.08 -17.55
C LYS A 605 -26.65 -6.25 -16.66
N SER A 606 -25.51 -6.80 -16.23
CA SER A 606 -24.51 -6.07 -15.43
C SER A 606 -23.93 -4.87 -16.17
N ILE A 607 -23.65 -5.04 -17.47
CA ILE A 607 -23.13 -3.97 -18.33
C ILE A 607 -24.21 -2.90 -18.62
N MET A 608 -25.46 -3.32 -18.87
CA MET A 608 -26.58 -2.41 -19.11
C MET A 608 -26.96 -1.58 -17.86
N ASP A 609 -26.83 -2.15 -16.66
CA ASP A 609 -27.08 -1.46 -15.39
C ASP A 609 -26.03 -0.35 -15.13
N ARG A 610 -24.76 -0.60 -15.48
CA ARG A 610 -23.68 0.39 -15.38
C ARG A 610 -23.96 1.67 -16.20
N ASP A 611 -24.52 1.51 -17.40
CA ASP A 611 -24.77 2.64 -18.31
C ASP A 611 -26.15 3.32 -18.12
N SER A 612 -27.13 2.65 -17.51
CA SER A 612 -28.34 3.31 -17.00
C SER A 612 -28.04 4.16 -15.76
N ILE A 613 -27.27 3.62 -14.81
CA ILE A 613 -26.85 4.33 -13.59
C ILE A 613 -26.06 5.60 -13.93
N ARG A 614 -25.17 5.56 -14.93
CA ARG A 614 -24.42 6.74 -15.41
C ARG A 614 -25.34 7.84 -15.93
N ARG A 615 -26.40 7.48 -16.67
CA ARG A 615 -27.39 8.43 -17.21
C ARG A 615 -28.26 9.05 -16.13
N ASP A 616 -28.56 8.30 -15.07
CA ASP A 616 -29.41 8.79 -13.99
C ASP A 616 -28.65 9.69 -13.01
N ASN A 617 -27.36 9.43 -12.77
CA ASN A 617 -26.48 10.37 -12.06
C ASN A 617 -26.38 11.72 -12.80
N ALA A 618 -26.21 11.72 -14.13
CA ALA A 618 -26.12 12.94 -14.93
C ALA A 618 -27.42 13.79 -14.92
N LYS A 619 -28.60 13.17 -14.72
CA LYS A 619 -29.88 13.88 -14.61
C LYS A 619 -30.11 14.52 -13.23
N LEU A 620 -29.48 13.98 -12.18
CA LEU A 620 -29.60 14.50 -10.81
C LEU A 620 -28.75 15.76 -10.60
N ASP A 621 -27.65 15.91 -11.35
CA ASP A 621 -26.75 17.08 -11.27
C ASP A 621 -27.37 18.40 -11.77
N LEU A 622 -28.47 18.35 -12.54
CA LEU A 622 -29.15 19.53 -13.07
C LEU A 622 -30.10 20.23 -12.06
N LYS A 623 -30.17 19.75 -10.80
CA LYS A 623 -31.18 20.20 -9.82
C LYS A 623 -30.62 20.89 -8.56
N GLU A 624 -29.31 21.02 -8.39
CA GLU A 624 -28.75 21.70 -7.21
C GLU A 624 -28.51 23.20 -7.50
N ASP A 625 -29.25 24.07 -6.79
CA ASP A 625 -29.18 25.54 -6.92
C ASP A 625 -27.77 26.08 -6.58
N GLU A 626 -27.19 26.87 -7.49
CA GLU A 626 -25.85 27.47 -7.37
C GLU A 626 -25.65 28.32 -6.10
N MET A 627 -26.72 28.87 -5.51
CA MET A 627 -26.65 29.68 -4.28
C MET A 627 -26.42 28.86 -2.99
N ALA A 628 -26.72 27.56 -2.97
CA ALA A 628 -26.49 26.71 -1.79
C ALA A 628 -25.05 26.21 -1.65
N ILE A 629 -24.26 26.34 -2.72
CA ILE A 629 -22.86 25.86 -2.82
C ILE A 629 -21.91 26.82 -2.09
N ASP A 630 -22.19 28.13 -2.11
CA ASP A 630 -21.33 29.18 -1.53
C ASP A 630 -21.28 29.11 0.02
N MET A 631 -22.39 28.76 0.69
CA MET A 631 -22.40 28.57 2.16
C MET A 631 -21.77 27.24 2.62
N LYS A 632 -21.74 26.21 1.76
CA LYS A 632 -21.25 24.86 2.10
C LYS A 632 -19.77 24.63 1.76
N SER A 633 -19.10 25.59 1.14
CA SER A 633 -17.68 25.50 0.72
C SER A 633 -16.70 26.20 1.68
N HIS A 634 -17.19 27.00 2.62
CA HIS A 634 -16.38 27.81 3.54
C HIS A 634 -15.32 26.99 4.32
N TRP A 635 -15.63 25.72 4.64
CA TRP A 635 -14.75 24.84 5.40
C TRP A 635 -13.44 24.48 4.68
N VAL A 636 -13.37 24.62 3.35
CA VAL A 636 -12.20 24.22 2.53
C VAL A 636 -11.02 25.17 2.76
N ASN A 637 -11.27 26.48 2.69
CA ASN A 637 -10.24 27.53 2.76
C ASN A 637 -10.10 28.17 4.14
N GLN A 638 -10.82 27.64 5.13
CA GLN A 638 -10.77 28.17 6.48
C GLN A 638 -9.40 27.94 7.11
N VAL A 639 -8.69 29.04 7.37
CA VAL A 639 -7.44 29.07 8.13
C VAL A 639 -7.80 28.83 9.59
N ARG A 640 -7.25 27.76 10.18
CA ARG A 640 -7.49 27.39 11.57
C ARG A 640 -6.35 27.86 12.47
N GLU A 641 -6.66 28.17 13.73
CA GLU A 641 -5.68 28.63 14.72
C GLU A 641 -4.65 27.53 15.04
N GLU A 642 -3.39 27.92 15.22
CA GLU A 642 -2.29 27.00 15.55
C GLU A 642 -2.57 26.30 16.89
N SER A 643 -2.48 24.96 16.88
CA SER A 643 -2.78 24.10 18.02
C SER A 643 -1.51 23.42 18.54
N LEU A 644 -1.50 23.08 19.84
CA LEU A 644 -0.42 22.30 20.47
C LEU A 644 -0.21 20.92 19.77
N PHE A 645 -1.22 20.44 19.06
CA PHE A 645 -1.21 19.17 18.32
C PHE A 645 -0.67 19.28 16.88
N ASP A 646 -0.24 20.47 16.43
CA ASP A 646 0.40 20.64 15.10
C ASP A 646 1.86 20.13 15.07
N VAL A 647 2.42 19.80 16.24
CA VAL A 647 3.74 19.20 16.41
C VAL A 647 3.60 17.73 16.82
N GLY A 648 3.45 16.83 15.85
CA GLY A 648 3.40 15.37 16.11
C GLY A 648 4.76 14.79 16.53
N ALA A 649 4.80 13.48 16.81
CA ALA A 649 6.02 12.78 17.21
C ALA A 649 7.20 13.00 16.25
N THR A 650 6.95 13.11 14.94
CA THR A 650 7.96 13.44 13.92
C THR A 650 8.63 14.79 14.18
N GLY A 651 7.86 15.82 14.60
CA GLY A 651 8.37 17.13 14.99
C GLY A 651 9.18 17.10 16.29
N MET A 652 8.71 16.34 17.30
CA MET A 652 9.48 16.14 18.54
C MET A 652 10.79 15.35 18.31
N LEU A 653 10.80 14.42 17.35
CA LEU A 653 11.98 13.64 16.96
C LEU A 653 12.98 14.43 16.10
N THR A 654 12.66 15.63 15.61
CA THR A 654 13.65 16.46 14.89
C THR A 654 14.59 17.25 15.82
N ASN A 655 14.22 17.50 17.08
CA ASN A 655 15.05 18.20 18.08
C ASN A 655 16.08 17.28 18.77
N ILE A 656 16.60 16.30 18.03
CA ILE A 656 17.22 15.09 18.57
C ILE A 656 18.75 15.12 18.61
N ASN A 657 19.39 16.23 18.22
CA ASN A 657 20.83 16.41 18.36
C ASN A 657 21.29 16.16 19.81
N ASP A 658 20.52 16.60 20.81
CA ASP A 658 20.81 16.35 22.24
C ASP A 658 20.70 14.87 22.65
N LEU A 659 19.80 14.10 22.04
CA LEU A 659 19.63 12.67 22.32
C LEU A 659 20.69 11.82 21.60
N PHE A 660 21.17 12.28 20.43
CA PHE A 660 22.25 11.65 19.68
C PHE A 660 23.57 11.78 20.42
N ASP A 661 23.84 12.95 21.00
CA ASP A 661 25.00 13.18 21.87
C ASP A 661 24.92 12.32 23.14
N THR A 662 23.73 12.15 23.71
CA THR A 662 23.53 11.29 24.89
C THR A 662 23.77 9.81 24.58
N PHE A 663 23.28 9.30 23.45
CA PHE A 663 23.52 7.91 23.02
C PHE A 663 24.96 7.65 22.54
N LYS A 664 25.58 8.63 21.87
CA LYS A 664 27.00 8.60 21.50
C LYS A 664 27.88 8.51 22.74
N ASN A 665 27.59 9.32 23.76
CA ASN A 665 28.30 9.30 25.04
C ASN A 665 28.04 8.00 25.83
N TRP A 666 26.87 7.39 25.71
CA TRP A 666 26.57 6.11 26.35
C TRP A 666 27.28 4.92 25.66
N GLY A 667 27.26 4.88 24.32
CA GLY A 667 27.95 3.85 23.53
C GLY A 667 29.48 3.93 23.60
N MET A 668 30.05 5.13 23.68
CA MET A 668 31.50 5.34 23.87
C MET A 668 31.97 4.88 25.26
N ASN A 669 31.18 5.14 26.30
CA ASN A 669 31.50 4.70 27.67
C ASN A 669 31.31 3.18 27.90
N ALA A 670 30.40 2.53 27.17
CA ALA A 670 30.17 1.08 27.30
C ALA A 670 31.19 0.22 26.52
N ALA A 671 31.88 0.79 25.52
CA ALA A 671 32.77 0.05 24.62
C ALA A 671 34.28 0.30 24.82
N GLY A 672 34.67 1.27 25.66
CA GLY A 672 36.09 1.53 25.96
C GLY A 672 36.96 1.83 24.74
N MET A 673 36.39 2.47 23.70
CA MET A 673 37.09 2.78 22.45
C MET A 673 37.73 4.17 22.53
N THR A 674 39.01 4.26 22.16
CA THR A 674 39.80 5.51 22.12
C THR A 674 39.45 6.38 20.90
N ASP A 675 39.68 7.69 21.04
CA ASP A 675 39.22 8.82 20.19
C ASP A 675 39.57 8.79 18.68
N GLU A 676 40.25 7.78 18.15
CA GLU A 676 40.66 7.73 16.73
C GLU A 676 39.50 7.38 15.75
N ALA A 677 38.35 6.92 16.23
CA ALA A 677 37.20 6.60 15.38
C ALA A 677 36.29 7.80 15.05
N ALA A 678 36.47 8.94 15.73
CA ALA A 678 35.60 10.11 15.59
C ALA A 678 35.91 10.98 14.34
N GLU A 679 37.13 10.89 13.79
CA GLU A 679 37.55 11.68 12.62
C GLU A 679 37.03 11.16 11.27
N MET A 680 36.49 9.93 11.20
CA MET A 680 35.99 9.37 9.93
C MET A 680 34.58 9.85 9.50
N THR A 681 33.89 10.64 10.33
CA THR A 681 32.53 11.13 10.04
C THR A 681 32.47 12.53 9.43
N LEU A 682 33.60 13.25 9.32
CA LEU A 682 33.64 14.64 8.85
C LEU A 682 33.96 14.81 7.35
N ASP A 683 34.25 13.73 6.61
CA ASP A 683 34.59 13.80 5.17
C ASP A 683 33.38 13.58 4.23
N ARG A 684 32.14 13.63 4.76
CA ARG A 684 30.91 13.30 4.01
C ARG A 684 30.26 14.48 3.29
N THR A 685 30.92 15.63 3.16
CA THR A 685 30.31 16.83 2.55
C THR A 685 31.16 17.53 1.48
N LEU A 686 32.29 16.98 1.07
CA LEU A 686 33.13 17.58 0.02
C LEU A 686 33.69 16.51 -0.94
N LYS A 687 32.85 15.98 -1.84
CA LYS A 687 33.28 15.28 -3.08
C LYS A 687 32.10 14.94 -4.02
N THR A 688 31.15 15.86 -4.18
CA THR A 688 30.11 15.74 -5.23
C THR A 688 30.12 16.85 -6.27
N ASP A 689 30.98 17.86 -6.13
CA ASP A 689 31.14 18.93 -7.13
C ASP A 689 32.60 18.95 -7.62
N ASP A 690 32.92 18.11 -8.60
CA ASP A 690 33.98 18.35 -9.59
C ASP A 690 34.04 17.19 -10.59
N LEU A 691 33.21 17.25 -11.64
CA LEU A 691 33.55 16.78 -12.98
C LEU A 691 32.82 17.69 -13.96
N GLY A 692 33.54 18.72 -14.39
CA GLY A 692 33.04 19.84 -15.15
C GLY A 692 32.63 19.52 -16.58
N ASP A 693 31.86 20.46 -17.10
CA ASP A 693 31.62 20.75 -18.50
C ASP A 693 32.88 20.60 -19.36
N GLY A 694 32.69 19.98 -20.51
CA GLY A 694 33.60 20.16 -21.63
C GLY A 694 33.53 19.02 -22.63
N PHE A 695 32.59 19.10 -23.58
CA PHE A 695 32.91 18.89 -25.00
C PHE A 695 31.89 19.66 -25.86
N ASN A 696 32.41 20.73 -26.48
CA ASN A 696 31.85 21.35 -27.67
C ASN A 696 32.29 20.54 -28.90
N VAL A 697 31.43 20.62 -29.93
CA VAL A 697 31.44 19.98 -31.27
C VAL A 697 30.81 18.60 -31.35
#